data_AF-A0A377G9C3-F1
#
_entry.id   AF-A0A377G9C3-F1
#
_cell.length_a   1.000
_cell.length_b   1.000
_cell.length_c   1.000
_cell.angle_alpha   90.00
_cell.angle_beta   90.00
_cell.angle_gamma   90.00
#
_symmetry.space_group_name_H-M   'P 1'
#
loop_
_entity.id
_entity.type
_entity.pdbx_description
1 polymer ?
#
loop_
_entity_poly.entity_id
_entity_poly.type
_entity_poly.pdbx_seq_one_letter_code
_entity_poly.pdbx_strand_id
1 'polypeptide(L)'
;MGKNSIPKDIRQNEINYICRLLNHNLIATTMDLEDKFEDLINQINQNPEIFKEKYSLEQCFQILKKAIAVYTDLYAYKITLKEELKYKIFQYGKKKSQLQANPASVEDDLTKVTKSYDRLEESYEKEKDIHKSILRVVKDKEFLVVPQVIIGSGDTGTTIWLEKFKDHHGTCDAQLRKDQLPPVLMIGEHAGNWKHNYTLAQPHSILERTTAKENPSAYLSTDYYQKNPHANGRHIYQANQTSLALTEAPWLQASILRVEKKINHLADWEVKDQEYRIVVKTPGGIKTIYTNELNICTGLGPARNILAGSMLTPIQFERLNQFDPKKKFTPIVDGNQFILAPTEERCPTPRKIVIYGGGGTAAACYRKGFFGHDIHTEHMEFNEKNQKNSVVWVAKQFDKAGTGKLATTALSTAKNRDELIQAELIEINPQSDGKLSLKFKTSAPGNKPTFVEIACDQLIYSVGQDDTLTRSLFKEVETDLALNYDHNNMVLNVCSADKKVIFYGAAAMAVREKEYMEATWKWLHSENIGGDVGPGSMPPTRAQIRCDNFWRGMLPTSINANMDSHYLIVKYIEKAGIDSVIATAFVKDLLQARKSSTCGASHSMIVELLKKYELNDVLEIKGHGHLVLKTISPNAPPKPKHQLLSWLGPQRATEDATVFVSSTKAEKTSKDTMEKRDPNIQLIAEIRS
;
A
#
# COMPACT_ATOMS: atom_id res chain seq x y z
N MET A 1 10.71 -5.08 -48.27
CA MET A 1 9.53 -5.52 -47.49
C MET A 1 9.93 -5.59 -46.02
N GLY A 2 9.65 -4.54 -45.25
CA GLY A 2 9.96 -4.49 -43.82
C GLY A 2 8.89 -5.23 -43.04
N LYS A 3 9.29 -6.08 -42.09
CA LYS A 3 8.38 -6.76 -41.16
C LYS A 3 7.55 -5.70 -40.43
N ASN A 4 6.21 -5.78 -40.55
CA ASN A 4 5.26 -5.06 -39.70
C ASN A 4 5.46 -5.51 -38.25
N SER A 5 6.39 -4.89 -37.52
CA SER A 5 6.47 -5.09 -36.09
C SER A 5 5.39 -4.24 -35.43
N ILE A 6 4.33 -4.90 -34.98
CA ILE A 6 3.46 -4.40 -33.90
C ILE A 6 4.37 -3.79 -32.82
N PRO A 7 4.06 -2.61 -32.23
CA PRO A 7 4.79 -2.18 -31.04
C PRO A 7 4.78 -3.34 -30.04
N LYS A 8 5.97 -3.86 -29.67
CA LYS A 8 6.06 -5.01 -28.77
C LYS A 8 5.27 -4.78 -27.46
N ASP A 9 5.09 -3.51 -27.08
CA ASP A 9 4.35 -3.07 -25.90
C ASP A 9 3.30 -2.01 -26.27
N ILE A 10 2.12 -2.43 -26.76
CA ILE A 10 0.92 -1.57 -26.71
C ILE A 10 0.40 -1.62 -25.27
N ARG A 11 0.42 -0.48 -24.60
CA ARG A 11 0.14 -0.32 -23.17
C ARG A 11 -1.36 -0.37 -22.86
N GLN A 12 -1.71 -0.76 -21.64
CA GLN A 12 -3.12 -0.89 -21.26
C GLN A 12 -3.81 0.47 -21.17
N ASN A 13 -3.09 1.54 -20.78
CA ASN A 13 -3.65 2.89 -20.82
C ASN A 13 -3.97 3.35 -22.24
N GLU A 14 -3.12 3.02 -23.22
CA GLU A 14 -3.34 3.37 -24.64
C GLU A 14 -4.66 2.76 -25.13
N ILE A 15 -4.90 1.49 -24.79
CA ILE A 15 -6.13 0.75 -25.11
C ILE A 15 -7.33 1.36 -24.39
N ASN A 16 -7.29 1.46 -23.06
CA ASN A 16 -8.46 1.83 -22.26
C ASN A 16 -8.86 3.30 -22.46
N TYR A 17 -7.90 4.19 -22.70
CA TYR A 17 -8.22 5.58 -23.04
C TYR A 17 -9.01 5.65 -24.36
N ILE A 18 -8.59 4.91 -25.39
CA ILE A 18 -9.31 4.85 -26.66
C ILE A 18 -10.68 4.20 -26.47
N CYS A 19 -10.79 3.08 -25.74
CA CYS A 19 -12.09 2.47 -25.42
C CYS A 19 -13.03 3.43 -24.69
N ARG A 20 -12.51 4.25 -23.77
CA ARG A 20 -13.27 5.31 -23.08
C ARG A 20 -13.81 6.33 -24.07
N LEU A 21 -12.99 6.77 -25.04
CA LEU A 21 -13.43 7.69 -26.08
C LEU A 21 -14.43 7.04 -27.05
N LEU A 22 -14.27 5.77 -27.39
CA LEU A 22 -15.25 5.02 -28.18
C LEU A 22 -16.62 4.98 -27.49
N ASN A 23 -16.64 4.68 -26.19
CA ASN A 23 -17.85 4.68 -25.37
C ASN A 23 -18.45 6.10 -25.24
N HIS A 24 -17.61 7.10 -24.95
CA HIS A 24 -18.04 8.50 -24.81
C HIS A 24 -18.69 9.04 -26.09
N ASN A 25 -18.13 8.70 -27.25
CA ASN A 25 -18.67 9.08 -28.54
C ASN A 25 -19.84 8.18 -28.98
N LEU A 26 -20.27 7.22 -28.15
CA LEU A 26 -21.34 6.26 -28.45
C LEU A 26 -21.11 5.56 -29.80
N ILE A 27 -19.90 5.05 -30.01
CA ILE A 27 -19.54 4.29 -31.21
C ILE A 27 -19.94 2.84 -30.97
N ALA A 28 -20.91 2.31 -31.70
CA ALA A 28 -21.38 0.92 -31.58
C ALA A 28 -21.28 0.14 -32.89
N THR A 29 -21.20 0.83 -34.03
CA THR A 29 -21.12 0.25 -35.37
C THR A 29 -19.91 0.76 -36.14
N THR A 30 -19.58 0.08 -37.25
CA THR A 30 -18.55 0.57 -38.19
C THR A 30 -18.91 1.94 -38.77
N MET A 31 -20.20 2.23 -38.95
CA MET A 31 -20.68 3.49 -39.50
C MET A 31 -20.51 4.64 -38.49
N ASP A 32 -20.82 4.39 -37.20
CA ASP A 32 -20.57 5.37 -36.14
C ASP A 32 -19.08 5.74 -36.03
N LEU A 33 -18.20 4.74 -36.19
CA LEU A 33 -16.75 4.95 -36.17
C LEU A 33 -16.31 5.83 -37.35
N GLU A 34 -16.87 5.62 -38.54
CA GLU A 34 -16.56 6.41 -39.73
C GLU A 34 -17.04 7.86 -39.60
N ASP A 35 -18.26 8.05 -39.13
CA ASP A 35 -18.88 9.37 -38.95
C ASP A 35 -18.17 10.20 -37.88
N LYS A 36 -17.72 9.54 -36.80
CA LYS A 36 -17.08 10.19 -35.65
C LYS A 36 -15.55 10.04 -35.65
N PHE A 37 -14.95 9.59 -36.75
CA PHE A 37 -13.52 9.26 -36.80
C PHE A 37 -12.64 10.48 -36.54
N GLU A 38 -12.96 11.63 -37.14
CA GLU A 38 -12.20 12.88 -36.95
C GLU A 38 -12.23 13.33 -35.48
N ASP A 39 -13.41 13.32 -34.86
CA ASP A 39 -13.58 13.70 -33.46
C ASP A 39 -12.84 12.74 -32.52
N LEU A 40 -12.93 11.43 -32.78
CA LEU A 40 -12.20 10.41 -32.03
C LEU A 40 -10.69 10.65 -32.10
N ILE A 41 -10.13 10.86 -33.30
CA ILE A 41 -8.69 11.09 -33.47
C ILE A 41 -8.26 12.42 -32.84
N ASN A 42 -9.06 13.48 -32.97
CA ASN A 42 -8.79 14.75 -32.31
C ASN A 42 -8.77 14.62 -30.79
N GLN A 43 -9.73 13.89 -30.20
CA GLN A 43 -9.77 13.60 -28.77
C GLN A 43 -8.59 12.72 -28.33
N ILE A 44 -8.18 11.73 -29.14
CA ILE A 44 -6.97 10.93 -28.85
C ILE A 44 -5.73 11.83 -28.83
N ASN A 45 -5.57 12.72 -29.81
CA ASN A 45 -4.42 13.61 -29.93
C ASN A 45 -4.34 14.69 -28.83
N GLN A 46 -5.42 14.94 -28.09
CA GLN A 46 -5.37 15.78 -26.88
C GLN A 46 -4.51 15.16 -25.78
N ASN A 47 -4.29 13.83 -25.82
CA ASN A 47 -3.44 13.13 -24.87
C ASN A 47 -2.17 12.58 -25.58
N PRO A 48 -1.02 13.27 -25.48
CA PRO A 48 0.21 12.87 -26.17
C PRO A 48 0.80 11.54 -25.65
N GLU A 49 0.28 10.99 -24.54
CA GLU A 49 0.71 9.68 -24.04
C GLU A 49 0.10 8.50 -24.81
N ILE A 50 -0.93 8.73 -25.64
CA ILE A 50 -1.64 7.69 -26.40
C ILE A 50 -0.98 7.47 -27.76
N PHE A 51 -0.95 8.51 -28.60
CA PHE A 51 -0.13 8.55 -29.81
C PHE A 51 1.13 9.33 -29.52
N LYS A 52 2.11 8.63 -28.93
CA LYS A 52 3.41 9.21 -28.58
C LYS A 52 4.08 9.77 -29.83
N GLU A 53 4.76 10.92 -29.70
CA GLU A 53 5.42 11.59 -30.84
C GLU A 53 6.39 10.69 -31.61
N LYS A 54 7.00 9.71 -30.93
CA LYS A 54 7.91 8.73 -31.52
C LYS A 54 7.22 7.61 -32.32
N TYR A 55 5.90 7.48 -32.24
CA TYR A 55 5.17 6.43 -32.93
C TYR A 55 4.96 6.77 -34.39
N SER A 56 5.21 5.80 -35.27
CA SER A 56 4.89 5.90 -36.68
C SER A 56 3.37 5.80 -36.90
N LEU A 57 2.91 6.25 -38.07
CA LEU A 57 1.50 6.12 -38.47
C LEU A 57 1.00 4.68 -38.38
N GLU A 58 1.86 3.72 -38.76
CA GLU A 58 1.58 2.29 -38.62
C GLU A 58 1.32 1.91 -37.16
N GLN A 59 2.18 2.36 -36.25
CA GLN A 59 2.07 2.04 -34.84
C GLN A 59 0.79 2.64 -34.23
N CYS A 60 0.45 3.89 -34.54
CA CYS A 60 -0.80 4.52 -34.11
C CYS A 60 -2.03 3.76 -34.64
N PHE A 61 -2.00 3.32 -35.90
CA PHE A 61 -3.08 2.54 -36.49
C PHE A 61 -3.23 1.16 -35.82
N GLN A 62 -2.12 0.49 -35.50
CA GLN A 62 -2.16 -0.78 -34.77
C GLN A 62 -2.69 -0.62 -33.33
N ILE A 63 -2.34 0.48 -32.63
CA ILE A 63 -2.90 0.81 -31.31
C ILE A 63 -4.41 0.98 -31.39
N LEU A 64 -4.90 1.78 -32.35
CA LEU A 64 -6.32 2.01 -32.58
C LEU A 64 -7.06 0.70 -32.93
N LYS A 65 -6.46 -0.12 -33.80
CA LYS A 65 -6.98 -1.44 -34.18
C LYS A 65 -7.14 -2.36 -32.97
N LYS A 66 -6.12 -2.42 -32.11
CA LYS A 66 -6.16 -3.23 -30.89
C LYS A 66 -7.21 -2.73 -29.90
N ALA A 67 -7.32 -1.41 -29.72
CA ALA A 67 -8.31 -0.82 -28.83
C ALA A 67 -9.76 -1.04 -29.31
N ILE A 68 -10.01 -0.89 -30.61
CA ILE A 68 -11.33 -1.17 -31.21
C ILE A 68 -11.67 -2.65 -31.08
N ALA A 69 -10.70 -3.56 -31.30
CA ALA A 69 -10.92 -4.99 -31.11
C ALA A 69 -11.34 -5.30 -29.67
N VAL A 70 -10.60 -4.80 -28.67
CA VAL A 70 -10.92 -4.98 -27.25
C VAL A 70 -12.30 -4.41 -26.90
N TYR A 71 -12.63 -3.21 -27.39
CA TYR A 71 -13.93 -2.59 -27.17
C TYR A 71 -15.08 -3.38 -27.84
N THR A 72 -14.84 -3.88 -29.05
CA THR A 72 -15.78 -4.71 -29.81
C THR A 72 -16.06 -6.03 -29.09
N ASP A 73 -15.01 -6.70 -28.59
CA ASP A 73 -15.12 -7.94 -27.84
C ASP A 73 -15.87 -7.74 -26.52
N LEU A 74 -15.61 -6.63 -25.80
CA LEU A 74 -16.21 -6.34 -24.50
C LEU A 74 -17.73 -6.09 -24.59
N TYR A 75 -18.18 -5.36 -25.61
CA TYR A 75 -19.59 -4.98 -25.79
C TYR A 75 -20.32 -5.81 -26.85
N ALA A 76 -19.67 -6.86 -27.38
CA ALA A 76 -20.18 -7.70 -28.46
C ALA A 76 -20.62 -6.91 -29.73
N TYR A 77 -19.93 -5.81 -30.03
CA TYR A 77 -20.17 -5.03 -31.24
C TYR A 77 -19.57 -5.70 -32.49
N LYS A 78 -19.79 -5.08 -33.66
CA LYS A 78 -19.14 -5.48 -34.93
C LYS A 78 -18.56 -4.25 -35.62
N ILE A 79 -17.53 -3.68 -35.01
CA ILE A 79 -16.86 -2.49 -35.52
C ILE A 79 -15.60 -2.93 -36.27
N THR A 80 -15.50 -2.55 -37.55
CA THR A 80 -14.35 -2.85 -38.40
C THR A 80 -13.56 -1.58 -38.70
N LEU A 81 -12.30 -1.53 -38.28
CA LEU A 81 -11.40 -0.43 -38.66
C LEU A 81 -10.89 -0.66 -40.09
N LYS A 82 -11.43 0.08 -41.07
CA LYS A 82 -10.98 0.03 -42.47
C LYS A 82 -9.56 0.59 -42.63
N GLU A 83 -8.72 -0.06 -43.44
CA GLU A 83 -7.34 0.37 -43.72
C GLU A 83 -7.26 1.77 -44.36
N GLU A 84 -8.31 2.19 -45.07
CA GLU A 84 -8.41 3.53 -45.67
C GLU A 84 -8.36 4.67 -44.64
N LEU A 85 -8.82 4.40 -43.41
CA LEU A 85 -8.81 5.38 -42.31
C LEU A 85 -7.40 5.62 -41.75
N LYS A 86 -6.42 4.78 -42.10
CA LYS A 86 -5.03 4.92 -41.67
C LYS A 86 -4.41 6.26 -42.06
N TYR A 87 -4.61 6.69 -43.31
CA TYR A 87 -4.06 7.97 -43.78
C TYR A 87 -4.78 9.18 -43.16
N LYS A 88 -6.03 8.99 -42.71
CA LYS A 88 -6.81 10.03 -42.02
C LYS A 88 -6.26 10.34 -40.62
N ILE A 89 -5.64 9.37 -39.93
CA ILE A 89 -4.94 9.62 -38.65
C ILE A 89 -3.89 10.73 -38.80
N PHE A 90 -3.11 10.70 -39.89
CA PHE A 90 -2.08 11.71 -40.17
C PHE A 90 -2.66 13.08 -40.55
N GLN A 91 -3.77 13.09 -41.30
CA GLN A 91 -4.40 14.34 -41.74
C GLN A 91 -5.03 15.11 -40.57
N TYR A 92 -5.63 14.41 -39.62
CA TYR A 92 -6.26 15.02 -38.44
C TYR A 92 -5.26 15.38 -37.34
N GLY A 93 -4.09 14.72 -37.28
CA GLY A 93 -3.02 15.07 -36.33
C GLY A 93 -2.38 16.47 -36.51
N LYS A 94 -2.61 17.16 -37.64
CA LYS A 94 -2.07 18.51 -37.91
C LYS A 94 -3.02 19.66 -37.57
N LYS A 95 -4.30 19.41 -37.30
CA LYS A 95 -5.26 20.48 -36.95
C LYS A 95 -5.34 20.61 -35.42
N LYS A 96 -4.74 21.66 -34.85
CA LYS A 96 -5.08 22.09 -33.48
C LYS A 96 -6.50 22.66 -33.48
N SER A 97 -7.51 21.81 -33.32
CA SER A 97 -8.89 22.25 -33.10
C SER A 97 -9.11 22.57 -31.60
N GLN A 98 -9.58 23.79 -31.34
CA GLN A 98 -10.14 24.17 -30.04
C GLN A 98 -11.53 23.52 -29.91
N LEU A 99 -11.60 22.27 -29.50
CA LEU A 99 -12.86 21.64 -29.07
C LEU A 99 -13.01 21.82 -27.56
N GLN A 100 -14.16 22.36 -27.14
CA GLN A 100 -14.56 22.38 -25.72
C GLN A 100 -14.67 20.94 -25.23
N ALA A 101 -13.95 20.60 -24.16
CA ALA A 101 -14.07 19.29 -23.54
C ALA A 101 -15.48 19.15 -22.95
N ASN A 102 -16.35 18.34 -23.53
CA ASN A 102 -17.57 17.98 -22.82
C ASN A 102 -17.17 17.18 -21.57
N PRO A 103 -17.65 17.55 -20.36
CA PRO A 103 -17.35 16.79 -19.16
C PRO A 103 -17.94 15.39 -19.34
N ALA A 104 -17.05 14.40 -19.45
CA ALA A 104 -17.42 13.01 -19.65
C ALA A 104 -18.20 12.48 -18.43
N SER A 105 -19.07 11.50 -18.69
CA SER A 105 -19.60 10.63 -17.64
C SER A 105 -18.42 10.04 -16.85
N VAL A 106 -18.45 10.23 -15.53
CA VAL A 106 -17.38 9.92 -14.58
C VAL A 106 -17.25 8.42 -14.31
N GLU A 107 -18.24 7.62 -14.74
CA GLU A 107 -18.43 6.26 -14.23
C GLU A 107 -17.37 5.24 -14.71
N ASP A 108 -16.65 5.49 -15.81
CA ASP A 108 -15.70 4.54 -16.41
C ASP A 108 -14.25 5.07 -16.64
N ASP A 109 -13.84 6.17 -16.02
CA ASP A 109 -12.48 6.71 -16.20
C ASP A 109 -11.40 5.93 -15.42
N LEU A 110 -11.02 4.75 -15.95
CA LEU A 110 -9.93 3.91 -15.44
C LEU A 110 -8.55 4.29 -15.99
N THR A 111 -8.43 5.42 -16.69
CA THR A 111 -7.16 5.84 -17.31
C THR A 111 -6.07 6.04 -16.25
N LYS A 112 -6.45 6.58 -15.08
CA LYS A 112 -5.56 6.71 -13.93
C LYS A 112 -5.01 5.35 -13.47
N VAL A 113 -5.88 4.36 -13.32
CA VAL A 113 -5.51 2.99 -12.90
C VAL A 113 -4.63 2.31 -13.94
N THR A 114 -4.94 2.45 -15.22
CA THR A 114 -4.16 1.81 -16.29
C THR A 114 -2.80 2.44 -16.50
N LYS A 115 -2.70 3.78 -16.47
CA LYS A 115 -1.40 4.48 -16.46
C LYS A 115 -0.51 4.00 -15.33
N SER A 116 -1.12 3.76 -14.16
CA SER A 116 -0.39 3.29 -12.98
C SER A 116 0.19 1.89 -13.19
N TYR A 117 -0.52 0.97 -13.86
CA TYR A 117 0.02 -0.36 -14.18
C TYR A 117 1.17 -0.30 -15.18
N ASP A 118 1.05 0.51 -16.23
CA ASP A 118 2.13 0.67 -17.22
C ASP A 118 3.39 1.28 -16.57
N ARG A 119 3.22 2.27 -15.68
CA ARG A 119 4.34 2.87 -14.92
C ARG A 119 5.01 1.87 -13.98
N LEU A 120 4.24 1.00 -13.35
CA LEU A 120 4.77 -0.04 -12.48
C LEU A 120 5.64 -1.02 -13.27
N GLU A 121 5.21 -1.40 -14.47
CA GLU A 121 6.00 -2.26 -15.36
C GLU A 121 7.33 -1.61 -15.76
N GLU A 122 7.30 -0.34 -16.17
CA GLU A 122 8.52 0.43 -16.44
C GLU A 122 9.44 0.51 -15.22
N SER A 123 8.85 0.66 -14.03
CA SER A 123 9.59 0.77 -12.78
C SER A 123 10.34 -0.52 -12.45
N TYR A 124 9.70 -1.68 -12.65
CA TYR A 124 10.36 -2.97 -12.46
C TYR A 124 11.53 -3.19 -13.42
N GLU A 125 11.41 -2.76 -14.68
CA GLU A 125 12.54 -2.87 -15.61
C GLU A 125 13.68 -1.94 -15.21
N LYS A 126 13.39 -0.71 -14.79
CA LYS A 126 14.42 0.22 -14.30
C LYS A 126 15.14 -0.31 -13.06
N GLU A 127 14.41 -0.87 -12.10
CA GLU A 127 15.00 -1.50 -10.89
C GLU A 127 15.91 -2.68 -11.24
N LYS A 128 15.48 -3.55 -12.18
CA LYS A 128 16.32 -4.66 -12.69
C LYS A 128 17.60 -4.14 -13.34
N ASP A 129 17.53 -3.05 -14.09
CA ASP A 129 18.69 -2.48 -14.78
C ASP A 129 19.68 -1.82 -13.80
N ILE A 130 19.18 -1.13 -12.77
CA ILE A 130 20.01 -0.64 -11.66
C ILE A 130 20.69 -1.81 -10.95
N HIS A 131 19.94 -2.86 -10.61
CA HIS A 131 20.50 -4.05 -9.97
C HIS A 131 21.62 -4.70 -10.79
N LYS A 132 21.40 -4.94 -12.09
CA LYS A 132 22.43 -5.49 -13.01
C LYS A 132 23.65 -4.58 -13.09
N SER A 133 23.45 -3.27 -13.11
CA SER A 133 24.53 -2.29 -13.16
C SER A 133 25.36 -2.28 -11.88
N ILE A 134 24.72 -2.39 -10.71
CA ILE A 134 25.43 -2.59 -9.43
C ILE A 134 26.22 -3.90 -9.47
N LEU A 135 25.62 -5.01 -9.89
CA LEU A 135 26.31 -6.31 -9.99
C LEU A 135 27.56 -6.24 -10.89
N ARG A 136 27.49 -5.51 -12.01
CA ARG A 136 28.64 -5.27 -12.88
C ARG A 136 29.77 -4.58 -12.14
N VAL A 137 29.46 -3.51 -11.40
CA VAL A 137 30.46 -2.71 -10.67
C VAL A 137 31.11 -3.48 -9.51
N VAL A 138 30.41 -4.45 -8.90
CA VAL A 138 30.90 -5.19 -7.72
C VAL A 138 31.54 -6.53 -8.05
N LYS A 139 31.40 -7.04 -9.28
CA LYS A 139 31.80 -8.39 -9.68
C LYS A 139 33.24 -8.72 -9.26
N ASP A 140 34.16 -7.84 -9.63
CA ASP A 140 35.61 -8.06 -9.48
C ASP A 140 36.20 -7.40 -8.24
N LYS A 141 35.36 -6.87 -7.34
CA LYS A 141 35.79 -6.26 -6.07
C LYS A 141 35.79 -7.30 -4.95
N GLU A 142 36.88 -7.39 -4.18
CA GLU A 142 36.97 -8.28 -3.01
C GLU A 142 35.99 -7.85 -1.91
N PHE A 143 35.98 -6.56 -1.59
CA PHE A 143 35.02 -5.93 -0.69
C PHE A 143 34.49 -4.61 -1.27
N LEU A 144 33.40 -4.13 -0.71
CA LEU A 144 32.75 -2.87 -1.06
C LEU A 144 32.83 -1.91 0.12
N VAL A 145 32.92 -0.62 -0.15
CA VAL A 145 32.78 0.43 0.87
C VAL A 145 31.57 1.27 0.47
N VAL A 146 30.55 1.24 1.34
CA VAL A 146 29.33 2.02 1.16
C VAL A 146 29.02 2.71 2.49
N PRO A 147 29.15 4.04 2.60
CA PRO A 147 28.97 4.75 3.85
C PRO A 147 27.63 4.48 4.56
N GLN A 148 26.55 4.31 3.79
CA GLN A 148 25.18 4.21 4.30
C GLN A 148 24.48 3.02 3.65
N VAL A 149 23.91 2.12 4.46
CA VAL A 149 23.12 0.99 3.96
C VAL A 149 21.70 1.02 4.52
N ILE A 150 20.71 0.78 3.65
CA ILE A 150 19.31 0.53 4.02
C ILE A 150 19.04 -0.95 3.83
N ILE A 151 18.57 -1.64 4.86
CA ILE A 151 18.22 -3.05 4.81
C ILE A 151 16.70 -3.19 4.75
N GLY A 152 16.20 -3.61 3.58
CA GLY A 152 14.78 -3.78 3.26
C GLY A 152 14.23 -2.67 2.36
N SER A 153 13.48 -3.06 1.33
CA SER A 153 12.89 -2.19 0.30
C SER A 153 11.38 -1.97 0.44
N GLY A 154 10.81 -2.37 1.59
CA GLY A 154 9.39 -2.12 1.91
C GLY A 154 9.13 -0.67 2.28
N ASP A 155 7.91 -0.37 2.75
CA ASP A 155 7.45 1.01 3.01
C ASP A 155 8.39 1.84 3.90
N THR A 156 8.92 1.24 4.96
CA THR A 156 9.89 1.88 5.86
C THR A 156 11.18 2.24 5.13
N GLY A 157 11.75 1.31 4.35
CA GLY A 157 12.98 1.53 3.58
C GLY A 157 12.79 2.59 2.49
N THR A 158 11.68 2.53 1.77
CA THR A 158 11.28 3.56 0.82
C THR A 158 11.13 4.92 1.51
N THR A 159 10.55 4.96 2.71
CA THR A 159 10.40 6.22 3.46
C THR A 159 11.75 6.81 3.83
N ILE A 160 12.70 5.99 4.33
CA ILE A 160 14.06 6.47 4.63
C ILE A 160 14.72 7.02 3.37
N TRP A 161 14.66 6.29 2.26
CA TRP A 161 15.19 6.76 0.98
C TRP A 161 14.59 8.10 0.53
N LEU A 162 13.26 8.22 0.62
CA LEU A 162 12.54 9.42 0.20
C LEU A 162 12.69 10.60 1.15
N GLU A 163 12.91 10.38 2.45
CA GLU A 163 12.95 11.44 3.46
C GLU A 163 14.38 11.88 3.80
N LYS A 164 15.32 10.93 3.95
CA LYS A 164 16.70 11.16 4.40
C LYS A 164 17.70 11.36 3.27
N PHE A 165 17.55 10.62 2.17
CA PHE A 165 18.55 10.55 1.10
C PHE A 165 18.14 11.31 -0.18
N LYS A 166 17.35 12.39 -0.01
CA LYS A 166 16.83 13.23 -1.11
C LYS A 166 17.92 13.78 -2.03
N ASP A 167 19.07 14.16 -1.46
CA ASP A 167 20.20 14.73 -2.19
C ASP A 167 20.89 13.72 -3.12
N HIS A 168 20.57 12.44 -3.00
CA HIS A 168 21.10 11.36 -3.85
C HIS A 168 20.12 10.90 -4.94
N HIS A 169 18.89 11.43 -4.97
CA HIS A 169 17.88 11.05 -5.96
C HIS A 169 18.36 11.40 -7.38
N GLY A 170 18.21 10.45 -8.32
CA GLY A 170 18.58 10.64 -9.73
C GLY A 170 20.10 10.67 -10.00
N THR A 171 20.93 10.21 -9.05
CA THR A 171 22.40 10.21 -9.19
C THR A 171 22.99 8.82 -9.47
N CYS A 172 22.22 7.75 -9.21
CA CYS A 172 22.72 6.37 -9.21
C CYS A 172 23.21 5.94 -10.59
N ASP A 173 22.42 6.16 -11.65
CA ASP A 173 22.78 5.74 -13.01
C ASP A 173 24.07 6.43 -13.48
N ALA A 174 24.22 7.71 -13.16
CA ALA A 174 25.39 8.49 -13.52
C ALA A 174 26.67 7.99 -12.82
N GLN A 175 26.55 7.54 -11.57
CA GLN A 175 27.66 6.97 -10.80
C GLN A 175 28.02 5.56 -11.30
N LEU A 176 27.03 4.70 -11.54
CA LEU A 176 27.25 3.34 -12.03
C LEU A 176 27.86 3.31 -13.44
N ARG A 177 27.54 4.28 -14.30
CA ARG A 177 28.19 4.45 -15.62
C ARG A 177 29.67 4.85 -15.52
N LYS A 178 30.10 5.37 -14.37
CA LYS A 178 31.51 5.69 -14.08
C LYS A 178 32.19 4.59 -13.25
N ASP A 179 31.57 3.40 -13.16
CA ASP A 179 31.99 2.27 -12.34
C ASP A 179 32.19 2.59 -10.84
N GLN A 180 31.44 3.58 -10.36
CA GLN A 180 31.39 4.01 -8.97
C GLN A 180 30.12 3.50 -8.30
N LEU A 181 30.23 3.04 -7.06
CA LEU A 181 29.06 2.71 -6.26
C LEU A 181 28.45 3.98 -5.66
N PRO A 182 27.12 4.05 -5.56
CA PRO A 182 26.45 5.11 -4.84
C PRO A 182 26.80 5.10 -3.34
N PRO A 183 26.81 6.26 -2.68
CA PRO A 183 27.17 6.37 -1.26
C PRO A 183 26.13 5.75 -0.33
N VAL A 184 24.93 5.50 -0.86
CA VAL A 184 23.83 4.79 -0.21
C VAL A 184 23.57 3.52 -1.00
N LEU A 185 23.36 2.39 -0.33
CA LEU A 185 22.94 1.14 -0.97
C LEU A 185 21.72 0.58 -0.25
N MET A 186 20.67 0.22 -0.99
CA MET A 186 19.53 -0.49 -0.45
C MET A 186 19.68 -1.99 -0.74
N ILE A 187 19.58 -2.83 0.28
CA ILE A 187 19.77 -4.29 0.16
C ILE A 187 18.48 -4.99 0.56
N GLY A 188 18.04 -5.93 -0.27
CA GLY A 188 16.94 -6.84 0.06
C GLY A 188 16.93 -8.05 -0.85
N GLU A 189 16.56 -9.21 -0.34
CA GLU A 189 16.57 -10.43 -1.14
C GLU A 189 15.56 -10.36 -2.30
N HIS A 190 14.43 -9.69 -2.06
CA HIS A 190 13.37 -9.44 -3.02
C HIS A 190 12.88 -7.99 -2.82
N ALA A 191 12.29 -7.39 -3.85
CA ALA A 191 11.60 -6.09 -3.72
C ALA A 191 10.29 -6.20 -2.91
N GLY A 192 9.93 -7.43 -2.50
CA GLY A 192 8.60 -7.82 -2.11
C GLY A 192 7.79 -8.28 -3.32
N ASN A 193 6.62 -8.86 -3.07
CA ASN A 193 5.57 -8.95 -4.08
C ASN A 193 4.24 -8.74 -3.38
N TRP A 194 3.28 -8.19 -4.11
CA TRP A 194 1.93 -8.04 -3.61
C TRP A 194 0.97 -8.79 -4.50
N LYS A 195 0.41 -9.87 -3.98
CA LYS A 195 -0.36 -10.83 -4.78
C LYS A 195 -1.88 -10.66 -4.68
N HIS A 196 -2.36 -9.83 -3.75
CA HIS A 196 -3.77 -9.88 -3.32
C HIS A 196 -4.34 -8.50 -3.08
N ASN A 197 -5.63 -8.28 -3.27
CA ASN A 197 -6.23 -6.99 -2.98
C ASN A 197 -6.83 -7.04 -1.59
N TYR A 198 -6.17 -6.50 -0.58
CA TYR A 198 -6.79 -6.29 0.74
C TYR A 198 -6.77 -4.82 1.12
N THR A 199 -7.89 -4.34 1.68
CA THR A 199 -7.99 -2.98 2.20
C THR A 199 -7.24 -2.89 3.52
N LEU A 200 -6.31 -1.94 3.63
CA LEU A 200 -5.70 -1.65 4.92
C LEU A 200 -6.70 -0.92 5.79
N ALA A 201 -6.75 -1.26 7.06
CA ALA A 201 -7.56 -0.56 8.04
C ALA A 201 -7.12 0.90 8.29
N GLN A 202 -6.03 1.33 7.63
CA GLN A 202 -5.44 2.66 7.73
C GLN A 202 -6.04 3.61 6.70
N PRO A 203 -6.43 4.84 7.09
CA PRO A 203 -6.94 5.81 6.14
C PRO A 203 -5.92 6.16 5.05
N HIS A 204 -6.36 6.35 3.80
CA HIS A 204 -5.46 6.72 2.71
C HIS A 204 -4.79 8.07 3.00
N SER A 205 -5.47 9.01 3.66
CA SER A 205 -4.95 10.36 3.91
C SER A 205 -3.64 10.39 4.69
N ILE A 206 -3.49 9.47 5.65
CA ILE A 206 -2.26 9.32 6.44
C ILE A 206 -1.20 8.49 5.72
N LEU A 207 -1.57 7.79 4.64
CA LEU A 207 -0.70 6.97 3.81
C LEU A 207 -0.20 7.70 2.54
N GLU A 208 -0.79 8.83 2.18
CA GLU A 208 -0.26 9.70 1.14
C GLU A 208 1.02 10.40 1.63
N ARG A 209 1.93 10.70 0.70
CA ARG A 209 3.19 11.41 0.90
C ARG A 209 3.26 12.58 -0.09
N THR A 210 3.59 13.76 0.40
CA THR A 210 3.78 14.97 -0.42
C THR A 210 5.06 14.97 -1.24
N THR A 211 6.10 14.32 -0.74
CA THR A 211 7.44 14.30 -1.35
C THR A 211 7.65 13.10 -2.26
N ALA A 212 6.75 12.12 -2.23
CA ALA A 212 6.85 10.95 -3.10
C ALA A 212 6.53 11.34 -4.54
N LYS A 213 7.21 10.67 -5.48
CA LYS A 213 6.90 10.80 -6.90
C LYS A 213 5.53 10.22 -7.23
N GLU A 214 5.11 9.21 -6.47
CA GLU A 214 3.84 8.53 -6.67
C GLU A 214 3.20 8.19 -5.32
N ASN A 215 1.87 8.13 -5.28
CA ASN A 215 1.08 7.83 -4.10
C ASN A 215 0.06 6.72 -4.32
N PRO A 216 -0.48 6.09 -3.24
CA PRO A 216 -1.51 5.07 -3.35
C PRO A 216 -2.72 5.53 -4.17
N SER A 217 -3.13 6.80 -4.02
CA SER A 217 -4.21 7.41 -4.80
C SER A 217 -4.01 7.32 -6.31
N ALA A 218 -2.77 7.25 -6.81
CA ALA A 218 -2.46 7.17 -8.24
C ALA A 218 -2.86 5.82 -8.87
N TYR A 219 -2.98 4.76 -8.06
CA TYR A 219 -3.34 3.40 -8.48
C TYR A 219 -4.82 3.09 -8.24
N LEU A 220 -5.60 4.11 -7.87
CA LEU A 220 -7.03 4.00 -7.56
C LEU A 220 -7.88 4.76 -8.56
N SER A 221 -9.05 4.19 -8.90
CA SER A 221 -10.06 4.94 -9.65
C SER A 221 -10.56 6.10 -8.80
N THR A 222 -10.96 7.19 -9.44
CA THR A 222 -11.42 8.40 -8.74
C THR A 222 -12.65 8.10 -7.87
N ASP A 223 -13.61 7.34 -8.40
CA ASP A 223 -14.82 6.96 -7.67
C ASP A 223 -14.50 6.11 -6.44
N TYR A 224 -13.64 5.08 -6.59
CA TYR A 224 -13.23 4.26 -5.46
C TYR A 224 -12.50 5.10 -4.41
N TYR A 225 -11.60 5.99 -4.84
CA TYR A 225 -10.84 6.86 -3.95
C TYR A 225 -11.74 7.78 -3.12
N GLN A 226 -12.80 8.31 -3.71
CA GLN A 226 -13.76 9.18 -3.03
C GLN A 226 -14.68 8.42 -2.06
N LYS A 227 -15.10 7.21 -2.44
CA LYS A 227 -16.02 6.39 -1.62
C LYS A 227 -15.33 5.58 -0.53
N ASN A 228 -14.02 5.36 -0.62
CA ASN A 228 -13.28 4.49 0.30
C ASN A 228 -12.20 5.30 1.05
N PRO A 229 -12.36 5.53 2.36
CA PRO A 229 -11.38 6.28 3.15
C PRO A 229 -10.06 5.53 3.35
N HIS A 230 -9.94 4.28 2.90
CA HIS A 230 -8.81 3.38 3.09
C HIS A 230 -8.12 3.03 1.77
N ALA A 231 -6.81 2.80 1.79
CA ALA A 231 -6.05 2.36 0.61
C ALA A 231 -5.85 0.84 0.61
N ASN A 232 -5.87 0.22 -0.58
CA ASN A 232 -5.41 -1.16 -0.73
C ASN A 232 -3.89 -1.23 -0.53
N GLY A 233 -3.40 -2.22 0.21
CA GLY A 233 -1.96 -2.35 0.40
C GLY A 233 -1.20 -2.63 -0.90
N ARG A 234 -1.88 -3.20 -1.93
CA ARG A 234 -1.32 -3.33 -3.28
C ARG A 234 -0.91 -1.98 -3.84
N HIS A 235 -1.78 -0.98 -3.72
CA HIS A 235 -1.53 0.35 -4.26
C HIS A 235 -0.40 1.08 -3.54
N ILE A 236 -0.24 0.83 -2.23
CA ILE A 236 0.92 1.34 -1.48
C ILE A 236 2.20 0.69 -1.99
N TYR A 237 2.21 -0.63 -2.11
CA TYR A 237 3.36 -1.36 -2.65
C TYR A 237 3.73 -0.83 -4.04
N GLN A 238 2.77 -0.72 -4.95
CA GLN A 238 3.00 -0.22 -6.31
C GLN A 238 3.53 1.23 -6.31
N ALA A 239 2.96 2.11 -5.49
CA ALA A 239 3.45 3.48 -5.33
C ALA A 239 4.90 3.52 -4.79
N ASN A 240 5.26 2.59 -3.90
CA ASN A 240 6.63 2.47 -3.40
C ASN A 240 7.61 2.02 -4.48
N GLN A 241 7.29 0.99 -5.26
CA GLN A 241 8.14 0.52 -6.37
C GLN A 241 8.39 1.66 -7.38
N THR A 242 7.31 2.30 -7.83
CA THR A 242 7.44 3.42 -8.77
C THR A 242 8.23 4.59 -8.18
N SER A 243 8.05 4.89 -6.89
CA SER A 243 8.86 5.93 -6.24
C SER A 243 10.34 5.56 -6.20
N LEU A 244 10.70 4.32 -5.88
CA LEU A 244 12.09 3.83 -5.85
C LEU A 244 12.72 3.93 -7.25
N ALA A 245 12.05 3.45 -8.29
CA ALA A 245 12.53 3.52 -9.66
C ALA A 245 12.69 4.98 -10.18
N LEU A 246 11.67 5.83 -9.96
CA LEU A 246 11.69 7.22 -10.43
C LEU A 246 12.75 8.08 -9.72
N THR A 247 13.15 7.70 -8.51
CA THR A 247 14.21 8.38 -7.75
C THR A 247 15.57 7.72 -7.90
N GLU A 248 15.68 6.64 -8.68
CA GLU A 248 16.92 5.87 -8.88
C GLU A 248 17.49 5.31 -7.58
N ALA A 249 16.62 4.69 -6.77
CA ALA A 249 17.05 4.02 -5.55
C ALA A 249 18.09 2.92 -5.89
N PRO A 250 19.27 2.94 -5.24
CA PRO A 250 20.36 2.01 -5.54
C PRO A 250 20.10 0.63 -4.90
N TRP A 251 19.20 -0.14 -5.50
CA TRP A 251 18.75 -1.41 -4.94
C TRP A 251 19.58 -2.60 -5.44
N LEU A 252 20.18 -3.32 -4.49
CA LEU A 252 20.89 -4.57 -4.70
C LEU A 252 20.06 -5.74 -4.19
N GLN A 253 19.69 -6.64 -5.10
CA GLN A 253 19.09 -7.92 -4.76
C GLN A 253 20.13 -8.87 -4.12
N ALA A 254 20.08 -9.02 -2.80
CA ALA A 254 20.99 -9.88 -2.03
C ALA A 254 20.41 -10.30 -0.68
N SER A 255 20.78 -11.49 -0.20
CA SER A 255 20.47 -11.94 1.16
C SER A 255 21.57 -11.51 2.12
N ILE A 256 21.19 -11.08 3.32
CA ILE A 256 22.15 -10.74 4.38
C ILE A 256 22.43 -12.00 5.19
N LEU A 257 23.71 -12.30 5.40
CA LEU A 257 24.15 -13.47 6.15
C LEU A 257 24.52 -13.13 7.59
N ARG A 258 25.07 -11.93 7.82
CA ARG A 258 25.40 -11.39 9.15
C ARG A 258 25.84 -9.93 9.08
N VAL A 259 25.71 -9.25 10.21
CA VAL A 259 26.25 -7.92 10.47
C VAL A 259 27.26 -8.02 11.61
N GLU A 260 28.46 -7.51 11.36
CA GLU A 260 29.62 -7.65 12.25
C GLU A 260 30.15 -6.28 12.68
N LYS A 261 30.64 -6.20 13.93
CA LYS A 261 31.25 -5.00 14.51
C LYS A 261 32.76 -5.10 14.47
N LYS A 262 33.43 -4.02 14.05
CA LYS A 262 34.91 -3.95 13.96
C LYS A 262 35.63 -4.44 15.21
N ILE A 263 35.14 -4.07 16.39
CA ILE A 263 35.75 -4.44 17.68
C ILE A 263 35.89 -5.96 17.90
N ASN A 264 35.03 -6.77 17.29
CA ASN A 264 35.05 -8.22 17.39
C ASN A 264 35.94 -8.90 16.32
N HIS A 265 36.36 -8.14 15.29
CA HIS A 265 36.99 -8.66 14.06
C HIS A 265 38.25 -7.88 13.70
N LEU A 266 38.97 -7.33 14.69
CA LEU A 266 40.16 -6.50 14.45
C LEU A 266 41.27 -7.20 13.65
N ALA A 267 41.37 -8.53 13.74
CA ALA A 267 42.41 -9.31 13.09
C ALA A 267 42.21 -9.46 11.56
N ASP A 268 40.97 -9.43 11.10
CA ASP A 268 40.56 -9.62 9.70
C ASP A 268 39.80 -8.42 9.13
N TRP A 269 39.90 -7.26 9.78
CA TRP A 269 39.28 -6.02 9.32
C TRP A 269 40.14 -5.30 8.28
N GLU A 270 39.64 -5.18 7.05
CA GLU A 270 40.41 -4.61 5.94
C GLU A 270 40.29 -3.09 5.82
N VAL A 271 39.16 -2.51 6.26
CA VAL A 271 38.86 -1.07 6.07
C VAL A 271 38.86 -0.33 7.40
N LYS A 272 39.96 0.38 7.68
CA LYS A 272 40.21 1.03 8.98
C LYS A 272 39.13 2.03 9.41
N ASP A 273 38.56 2.78 8.47
CA ASP A 273 37.66 3.90 8.78
C ASP A 273 36.17 3.52 8.82
N GLN A 274 35.86 2.21 8.83
CA GLN A 274 34.50 1.70 8.87
C GLN A 274 34.26 0.88 10.13
N GLU A 275 33.18 1.16 10.84
CA GLU A 275 32.87 0.52 12.14
C GLU A 275 32.10 -0.80 12.00
N TYR A 276 31.42 -0.99 10.86
CA TYR A 276 30.58 -2.16 10.60
C TYR A 276 30.93 -2.79 9.24
N ARG A 277 30.68 -4.10 9.13
CA ARG A 277 30.66 -4.79 7.84
C ARG A 277 29.44 -5.71 7.75
N ILE A 278 28.91 -5.83 6.55
CA ILE A 278 27.78 -6.69 6.22
C ILE A 278 28.29 -7.77 5.29
N VAL A 279 27.99 -9.03 5.61
CA VAL A 279 28.26 -10.15 4.71
C VAL A 279 26.97 -10.47 3.95
N VAL A 280 27.02 -10.37 2.63
CA VAL A 280 25.86 -10.56 1.75
C VAL A 280 26.09 -11.65 0.73
N LYS A 281 25.02 -12.39 0.40
CA LYS A 281 24.98 -13.36 -0.69
C LYS A 281 24.29 -12.73 -1.89
N THR A 282 25.04 -12.52 -2.96
CA THR A 282 24.55 -12.05 -4.26
C THR A 282 24.44 -13.24 -5.24
N PRO A 283 23.82 -13.07 -6.42
CA PRO A 283 23.90 -14.07 -7.49
C PRO A 283 25.33 -14.37 -7.94
N GLY A 284 26.25 -13.43 -7.79
CA GLY A 284 27.68 -13.58 -8.12
C GLY A 284 28.56 -14.15 -7.00
N GLY A 285 27.96 -14.57 -5.88
CA GLY A 285 28.68 -15.09 -4.72
C GLY A 285 28.59 -14.20 -3.47
N ILE A 286 29.40 -14.53 -2.47
CA ILE A 286 29.45 -13.81 -1.20
C ILE A 286 30.32 -12.55 -1.36
N LYS A 287 29.85 -11.43 -0.83
CA LYS A 287 30.58 -10.15 -0.79
C LYS A 287 30.52 -9.54 0.61
N THR A 288 31.57 -8.80 0.96
CA THR A 288 31.65 -8.03 2.20
C THR A 288 31.46 -6.55 1.89
N ILE A 289 30.60 -5.88 2.64
CA ILE A 289 30.31 -4.44 2.50
C ILE A 289 30.67 -3.75 3.81
N TYR A 290 31.72 -2.94 3.80
CA TYR A 290 32.09 -2.08 4.92
C TYR A 290 31.26 -0.79 4.90
N THR A 291 30.78 -0.38 6.08
CA THR A 291 29.83 0.72 6.23
C THR A 291 29.94 1.40 7.60
N ASN A 292 29.41 2.61 7.67
CA ASN A 292 29.39 3.43 8.88
C ASN A 292 27.99 3.53 9.49
N GLU A 293 26.94 3.27 8.73
CA GLU A 293 25.58 3.41 9.22
C GLU A 293 24.63 2.43 8.53
N LEU A 294 23.79 1.80 9.36
CA LEU A 294 22.83 0.79 8.97
C LEU A 294 21.42 1.23 9.37
N ASN A 295 20.54 1.36 8.38
CA ASN A 295 19.12 1.64 8.59
C ASN A 295 18.33 0.34 8.35
N ILE A 296 17.87 -0.31 9.42
CA ILE A 296 17.20 -1.61 9.38
C ILE A 296 15.69 -1.39 9.31
N CYS A 297 15.11 -1.76 8.17
CA CYS A 297 13.71 -1.54 7.82
C CYS A 297 12.92 -2.84 7.65
N THR A 298 13.61 -3.96 7.42
CA THR A 298 13.02 -5.30 7.44
C THR A 298 13.07 -5.84 8.86
N GLY A 299 11.94 -6.32 9.36
CA GLY A 299 11.78 -6.40 10.80
C GLY A 299 10.95 -7.52 11.34
N LEU A 300 10.51 -8.41 10.48
CA LEU A 300 9.37 -9.21 10.79
C LEU A 300 9.52 -10.43 9.87
N GLY A 301 10.01 -11.51 10.47
CA GLY A 301 10.32 -12.75 9.77
C GLY A 301 9.06 -13.52 9.39
N PRO A 302 9.17 -14.77 8.94
CA PRO A 302 7.99 -15.57 8.64
C PRO A 302 7.09 -15.65 9.88
N ALA A 303 5.79 -15.82 9.67
CA ALA A 303 4.88 -15.97 10.78
C ALA A 303 5.25 -17.20 11.62
N ARG A 304 5.11 -17.06 12.94
CA ARG A 304 5.63 -18.03 13.90
C ARG A 304 4.87 -19.34 13.77
N ASN A 305 5.56 -20.42 13.43
CA ASN A 305 4.97 -21.75 13.38
C ASN A 305 5.06 -22.41 14.76
N ILE A 306 3.97 -22.35 15.52
CA ILE A 306 3.84 -22.99 16.83
C ILE A 306 3.20 -24.38 16.76
N LEU A 307 2.90 -24.89 15.55
CA LEU A 307 2.10 -26.09 15.34
C LEU A 307 2.96 -27.29 14.90
N ALA A 308 3.86 -27.07 13.94
CA ALA A 308 4.72 -28.12 13.41
C ALA A 308 5.77 -28.56 14.43
N GLY A 309 5.84 -29.87 14.70
CA GLY A 309 6.77 -30.47 15.65
C GLY A 309 6.36 -30.35 17.13
N SER A 310 5.30 -29.60 17.44
CA SER A 310 4.78 -29.39 18.80
C SER A 310 3.41 -30.02 19.01
N MET A 311 2.41 -29.61 18.20
CA MET A 311 1.01 -30.08 18.28
C MET A 311 0.68 -31.06 17.16
N LEU A 312 1.45 -31.02 16.07
CA LEU A 312 1.32 -31.90 14.91
C LEU A 312 2.70 -32.40 14.50
N THR A 313 2.77 -33.64 14.03
CA THR A 313 4.00 -34.10 13.35
C THR A 313 4.24 -33.26 12.09
N PRO A 314 5.50 -33.09 11.63
CA PRO A 314 5.81 -32.32 10.42
C PRO A 314 5.00 -32.77 9.19
N ILE A 315 4.84 -34.10 9.02
CA ILE A 315 4.07 -34.70 7.92
C ILE A 315 2.59 -34.35 8.02
N GLN A 316 2.00 -34.41 9.22
CA GLN A 316 0.60 -34.02 9.41
C GLN A 316 0.40 -32.53 9.15
N PHE A 317 1.29 -31.68 9.65
CA PHE A 317 1.22 -30.24 9.42
C PHE A 317 1.34 -29.92 7.93
N GLU A 318 2.32 -30.48 7.23
CA GLU A 318 2.51 -30.26 5.79
C GLU A 318 1.27 -30.65 4.99
N ARG A 319 0.66 -31.80 5.30
CA ARG A 319 -0.59 -32.24 4.66
C ARG A 319 -1.76 -31.30 4.94
N LEU A 320 -1.88 -30.79 6.17
CA LEU A 320 -3.02 -29.95 6.60
C LEU A 320 -2.84 -28.47 6.24
N ASN A 321 -1.61 -28.02 5.97
CA ASN A 321 -1.26 -26.66 5.58
C ASN A 321 -1.17 -26.50 4.05
N GLN A 322 -1.80 -27.40 3.31
CA GLN A 322 -1.93 -27.34 1.85
C GLN A 322 -3.40 -27.28 1.46
N PHE A 323 -3.66 -26.66 0.31
CA PHE A 323 -5.01 -26.57 -0.23
C PHE A 323 -5.55 -27.97 -0.52
N ASP A 324 -6.67 -28.33 0.11
CA ASP A 324 -7.34 -29.60 -0.12
C ASP A 324 -8.31 -29.45 -1.32
N PRO A 325 -8.05 -30.11 -2.47
CA PRO A 325 -8.89 -29.94 -3.66
C PRO A 325 -10.31 -30.50 -3.51
N LYS A 326 -10.53 -31.41 -2.55
CA LYS A 326 -11.86 -31.96 -2.25
C LYS A 326 -12.64 -31.01 -1.36
N LYS A 327 -12.00 -30.45 -0.32
CA LYS A 327 -12.65 -29.50 0.60
C LYS A 327 -12.73 -28.07 0.05
N LYS A 328 -11.88 -27.73 -0.93
CA LYS A 328 -11.74 -26.39 -1.54
C LYS A 328 -11.21 -25.32 -0.57
N PHE A 329 -10.47 -25.72 0.47
CA PHE A 329 -9.78 -24.83 1.39
C PHE A 329 -8.58 -25.51 2.04
N THR A 330 -7.73 -24.73 2.72
CA THR A 330 -6.57 -25.21 3.49
C THR A 330 -6.99 -25.44 4.95
N PRO A 331 -6.96 -26.67 5.50
CA PRO A 331 -7.45 -26.95 6.86
C PRO A 331 -6.74 -26.16 7.97
N ILE A 332 -5.43 -25.97 7.86
CA ILE A 332 -4.65 -25.14 8.79
C ILE A 332 -3.97 -24.08 7.95
N VAL A 333 -4.12 -22.81 8.30
CA VAL A 333 -3.56 -21.72 7.51
C VAL A 333 -2.95 -20.64 8.40
N ASP A 334 -1.83 -20.11 7.93
CA ASP A 334 -1.22 -18.93 8.50
C ASP A 334 -2.12 -17.71 8.28
N GLY A 335 -2.38 -16.91 9.31
CA GLY A 335 -3.26 -15.74 9.21
C GLY A 335 -2.86 -14.75 8.12
N ASN A 336 -1.56 -14.55 7.88
CA ASN A 336 -1.12 -13.68 6.80
C ASN A 336 -1.46 -14.28 5.44
N GLN A 337 -1.32 -15.60 5.28
CA GLN A 337 -1.70 -16.29 4.05
C GLN A 337 -3.22 -16.31 3.86
N PHE A 338 -4.00 -16.40 4.94
CA PHE A 338 -5.46 -16.36 4.87
C PHE A 338 -6.00 -15.00 4.41
N ILE A 339 -5.47 -13.90 4.97
CA ILE A 339 -5.81 -12.53 4.54
C ILE A 339 -5.51 -12.33 3.06
N LEU A 340 -4.42 -12.93 2.60
CA LEU A 340 -3.94 -12.78 1.25
C LEU A 340 -4.71 -13.69 0.25
N ALA A 341 -4.92 -14.97 0.52
CA ALA A 341 -5.41 -15.91 -0.49
C ALA A 341 -6.88 -15.69 -0.94
N PRO A 342 -7.17 -15.61 -2.26
CA PRO A 342 -8.52 -15.49 -2.82
C PRO A 342 -9.13 -16.85 -3.17
N THR A 343 -8.33 -17.92 -3.15
CA THR A 343 -8.75 -19.28 -3.54
C THR A 343 -9.81 -19.84 -2.62
N GLU A 344 -9.79 -19.45 -1.35
CA GLU A 344 -10.74 -19.92 -0.34
C GLU A 344 -12.03 -19.09 -0.28
N GLU A 345 -12.00 -17.83 -0.74
CA GLU A 345 -13.15 -16.92 -0.76
C GLU A 345 -14.26 -17.42 -1.69
N ARG A 346 -13.88 -18.15 -2.74
CA ARG A 346 -14.77 -18.67 -3.77
C ARG A 346 -15.51 -19.94 -3.36
N CYS A 347 -15.24 -20.49 -2.17
CA CYS A 347 -15.94 -21.68 -1.71
C CYS A 347 -17.41 -21.35 -1.42
N PRO A 348 -18.39 -21.99 -2.08
CA PRO A 348 -19.80 -21.71 -1.84
C PRO A 348 -20.26 -22.24 -0.47
N THR A 349 -19.61 -23.27 0.05
CA THR A 349 -19.98 -23.93 1.30
C THR A 349 -19.49 -23.13 2.53
N PRO A 350 -20.39 -22.74 3.44
CA PRO A 350 -20.02 -22.18 4.75
C PRO A 350 -19.13 -23.12 5.55
N ARG A 351 -18.21 -22.54 6.33
CA ARG A 351 -17.28 -23.27 7.20
C ARG A 351 -17.45 -22.86 8.65
N LYS A 352 -17.02 -23.72 9.58
CA LYS A 352 -16.68 -23.33 10.94
C LYS A 352 -15.18 -23.07 11.03
N ILE A 353 -14.83 -21.82 11.24
CA ILE A 353 -13.45 -21.33 11.27
C ILE A 353 -13.08 -20.98 12.71
N VAL A 354 -11.93 -21.46 13.17
CA VAL A 354 -11.34 -21.04 14.44
C VAL A 354 -10.11 -20.20 14.16
N ILE A 355 -10.05 -19.02 14.74
CA ILE A 355 -8.90 -18.11 14.64
C ILE A 355 -8.16 -18.13 15.97
N TYR A 356 -6.87 -18.43 15.92
CA TYR A 356 -6.01 -18.44 17.10
C TYR A 356 -4.95 -17.33 17.05
N GLY A 357 -5.04 -16.35 17.94
CA GLY A 357 -4.09 -15.23 18.03
C GLY A 357 -4.76 -13.95 18.51
N GLY A 358 -4.03 -13.07 19.18
CA GLY A 358 -4.59 -11.87 19.83
C GLY A 358 -4.34 -10.54 19.12
N GLY A 359 -3.62 -10.54 18.00
CA GLY A 359 -3.13 -9.33 17.33
C GLY A 359 -4.05 -8.78 16.24
N GLY A 360 -3.68 -7.64 15.65
CA GLY A 360 -4.43 -7.01 14.55
C GLY A 360 -4.64 -7.92 13.32
N THR A 361 -3.66 -8.78 12.99
CA THR A 361 -3.80 -9.81 11.93
C THR A 361 -4.92 -10.80 12.26
N ALA A 362 -5.08 -11.20 13.53
CA ALA A 362 -6.16 -12.10 13.93
C ALA A 362 -7.53 -11.41 13.82
N ALA A 363 -7.60 -10.11 14.17
CA ALA A 363 -8.80 -9.31 13.95
C ALA A 363 -9.18 -9.22 12.46
N ALA A 364 -8.19 -9.01 11.57
CA ALA A 364 -8.42 -9.01 10.12
C ALA A 364 -8.87 -10.40 9.61
N CYS A 365 -8.27 -11.48 10.10
CA CYS A 365 -8.71 -12.85 9.81
C CYS A 365 -10.16 -13.08 10.26
N TYR A 366 -10.57 -12.52 11.40
CA TYR A 366 -11.94 -12.65 11.90
C TYR A 366 -12.93 -12.00 10.96
N ARG A 367 -12.65 -10.77 10.53
CA ARG A 367 -13.48 -10.07 9.54
C ARG A 367 -13.58 -10.86 8.24
N LYS A 368 -12.44 -11.26 7.67
CA LYS A 368 -12.39 -12.02 6.41
C LYS A 368 -13.06 -13.38 6.54
N GLY A 369 -12.88 -14.07 7.67
CA GLY A 369 -13.56 -15.31 7.98
C GLY A 369 -15.07 -15.10 8.03
N PHE A 370 -15.54 -14.05 8.70
CA PHE A 370 -16.95 -13.78 8.86
C PHE A 370 -17.63 -13.46 7.52
N PHE A 371 -17.10 -12.52 6.74
CA PHE A 371 -17.67 -12.08 5.46
C PHE A 371 -17.33 -13.01 4.29
N GLY A 372 -16.28 -13.84 4.43
CA GLY A 372 -15.77 -14.70 3.36
C GLY A 372 -14.80 -14.00 2.39
N HIS A 373 -14.68 -12.67 2.46
CA HIS A 373 -13.72 -11.83 1.75
C HIS A 373 -13.40 -10.60 2.62
N ASP A 374 -12.40 -9.82 2.26
CA ASP A 374 -12.06 -8.57 2.96
C ASP A 374 -12.33 -7.30 2.13
N ILE A 375 -12.45 -7.45 0.81
CA ILE A 375 -12.69 -6.35 -0.14
C ILE A 375 -14.05 -5.68 0.12
N HIS A 376 -14.06 -4.35 0.31
CA HIS A 376 -15.27 -3.54 0.49
C HIS A 376 -16.12 -3.90 1.72
N THR A 377 -15.51 -4.49 2.75
CA THR A 377 -16.23 -4.93 3.96
C THR A 377 -16.28 -3.88 5.07
N GLU A 378 -15.67 -2.70 4.86
CA GLU A 378 -15.44 -1.69 5.91
C GLU A 378 -16.75 -1.10 6.46
N HIS A 379 -17.79 -1.06 5.61
CA HIS A 379 -19.13 -0.58 5.94
C HIS A 379 -20.14 -1.71 6.17
N MET A 380 -19.75 -2.98 5.98
CA MET A 380 -20.64 -4.11 6.15
C MET A 380 -20.91 -4.39 7.63
N GLU A 381 -22.16 -4.64 7.96
CA GLU A 381 -22.58 -5.02 9.30
C GLU A 381 -22.33 -6.50 9.58
N PHE A 382 -21.97 -6.83 10.82
CA PHE A 382 -21.80 -8.21 11.28
C PHE A 382 -23.13 -8.84 11.69
N ASN A 383 -23.94 -9.17 10.69
CA ASN A 383 -25.22 -9.83 10.84
C ASN A 383 -25.28 -11.11 10.00
N GLU A 384 -26.31 -11.94 10.22
CA GLU A 384 -26.47 -13.22 9.52
C GLU A 384 -26.55 -13.06 8.00
N LYS A 385 -27.10 -11.94 7.50
CA LYS A 385 -27.21 -11.65 6.06
C LYS A 385 -25.84 -11.53 5.40
N ASN A 386 -24.87 -10.94 6.09
CA ASN A 386 -23.51 -10.73 5.61
C ASN A 386 -22.55 -11.85 6.04
N GLN A 387 -23.04 -12.83 6.82
CA GLN A 387 -22.22 -13.90 7.37
C GLN A 387 -22.05 -15.03 6.35
N LYS A 388 -20.80 -15.28 5.96
CA LYS A 388 -20.42 -16.42 5.11
C LYS A 388 -20.05 -17.66 5.92
N ASN A 389 -19.34 -17.49 7.04
CA ASN A 389 -18.83 -18.59 7.86
C ASN A 389 -19.20 -18.40 9.34
N SER A 390 -19.27 -19.50 10.09
CA SER A 390 -19.26 -19.46 11.55
C SER A 390 -17.82 -19.28 12.02
N VAL A 391 -17.56 -18.30 12.87
CA VAL A 391 -16.20 -17.95 13.29
C VAL A 391 -16.12 -17.92 14.81
N VAL A 392 -15.07 -18.54 15.36
CA VAL A 392 -14.71 -18.43 16.79
C VAL A 392 -13.30 -17.89 16.88
N TRP A 393 -13.09 -16.85 17.67
CA TRP A 393 -11.80 -16.20 17.85
C TRP A 393 -11.25 -16.45 19.26
N VAL A 394 -10.14 -17.17 19.31
CA VAL A 394 -9.48 -17.62 20.53
C VAL A 394 -8.11 -16.96 20.68
N ALA A 395 -7.77 -16.47 21.88
CA ALA A 395 -6.45 -15.93 22.16
C ALA A 395 -6.09 -16.04 23.65
N LYS A 396 -4.78 -16.01 23.97
CA LYS A 396 -4.32 -15.86 25.37
C LYS A 396 -4.68 -14.50 25.95
N GLN A 397 -4.67 -13.48 25.10
CA GLN A 397 -4.96 -12.08 25.40
C GLN A 397 -5.40 -11.36 24.12
N PHE A 398 -6.22 -10.32 24.24
CA PHE A 398 -6.78 -9.54 23.11
C PHE A 398 -6.33 -8.07 23.10
N ASP A 399 -5.53 -7.66 24.09
CA ASP A 399 -4.96 -6.32 24.23
C ASP A 399 -4.07 -5.92 23.04
N LYS A 400 -3.51 -6.90 22.33
CA LYS A 400 -2.70 -6.70 21.12
C LYS A 400 -3.49 -6.47 19.83
N ALA A 401 -4.83 -6.55 19.85
CA ALA A 401 -5.65 -6.37 18.65
C ALA A 401 -5.55 -4.96 18.05
N GLY A 402 -5.14 -3.99 18.88
CA GLY A 402 -5.05 -2.58 18.52
C GLY A 402 -6.35 -1.83 18.80
N THR A 403 -6.31 -0.51 18.63
CA THR A 403 -7.41 0.42 18.98
C THR A 403 -8.14 0.96 17.75
N GLY A 404 -7.80 0.51 16.55
CA GLY A 404 -8.41 1.04 15.33
C GLY A 404 -9.80 0.48 15.05
N LYS A 405 -10.51 1.11 14.11
CA LYS A 405 -11.94 0.89 13.90
C LYS A 405 -12.24 -0.53 13.44
N LEU A 406 -11.49 -1.08 12.49
CA LEU A 406 -11.79 -2.42 11.98
C LEU A 406 -11.48 -3.48 13.04
N ALA A 407 -10.37 -3.34 13.76
CA ALA A 407 -9.99 -4.25 14.83
C ALA A 407 -10.94 -4.17 16.04
N THR A 408 -11.29 -2.96 16.49
CA THR A 408 -12.23 -2.76 17.61
C THR A 408 -13.65 -3.16 17.26
N THR A 409 -14.11 -2.92 16.02
CA THR A 409 -15.41 -3.43 15.56
C THR A 409 -15.40 -4.95 15.56
N ALA A 410 -14.37 -5.59 15.00
CA ALA A 410 -14.24 -7.05 15.04
C ALA A 410 -14.26 -7.59 16.48
N LEU A 411 -13.49 -6.99 17.38
CA LEU A 411 -13.39 -7.42 18.77
C LEU A 411 -14.70 -7.22 19.54
N SER A 412 -15.31 -6.03 19.44
CA SER A 412 -16.57 -5.72 20.12
C SER A 412 -17.73 -6.57 19.60
N THR A 413 -17.81 -6.76 18.29
CA THR A 413 -18.78 -7.65 17.66
C THR A 413 -18.58 -9.10 18.10
N ALA A 414 -17.37 -9.63 18.01
CA ALA A 414 -17.07 -11.01 18.41
C ALA A 414 -17.42 -11.23 19.89
N LYS A 415 -17.18 -10.22 20.74
CA LYS A 415 -17.58 -10.24 22.15
C LYS A 415 -19.11 -10.29 22.31
N ASN A 416 -19.84 -9.41 21.61
CA ASN A 416 -21.29 -9.32 21.70
C ASN A 416 -22.02 -10.55 21.14
N ARG A 417 -21.33 -11.35 20.33
CA ARG A 417 -21.84 -12.58 19.71
C ARG A 417 -21.37 -13.85 20.41
N ASP A 418 -20.68 -13.72 21.55
CA ASP A 418 -20.08 -14.84 22.28
C ASP A 418 -19.11 -15.69 21.44
N GLU A 419 -18.46 -15.06 20.46
CA GLU A 419 -17.49 -15.68 19.54
C GLU A 419 -16.04 -15.50 20.02
N LEU A 420 -15.80 -14.78 21.15
CA LEU A 420 -14.48 -14.63 21.78
C LEU A 420 -14.24 -15.62 22.92
N ILE A 421 -13.08 -16.28 22.90
CA ILE A 421 -12.66 -17.18 23.97
C ILE A 421 -11.23 -16.83 24.41
N GLN A 422 -11.03 -16.58 25.70
CA GLN A 422 -9.69 -16.42 26.25
C GLN A 422 -9.10 -17.77 26.66
N ALA A 423 -8.22 -18.33 25.81
CA ALA A 423 -7.61 -19.63 26.06
C ALA A 423 -6.30 -19.83 25.27
N GLU A 424 -5.51 -20.81 25.69
CA GLU A 424 -4.31 -21.29 25.01
C GLU A 424 -4.60 -22.57 24.24
N LEU A 425 -4.24 -22.61 22.95
CA LEU A 425 -4.30 -23.85 22.16
C LEU A 425 -3.23 -24.82 22.66
N ILE A 426 -3.62 -26.05 22.96
CA ILE A 426 -2.70 -27.09 23.48
C ILE A 426 -2.64 -28.35 22.62
N GLU A 427 -3.67 -28.63 21.81
CA GLU A 427 -3.75 -29.87 21.03
C GLU A 427 -4.59 -29.68 19.76
N ILE A 428 -4.18 -30.35 18.67
CA ILE A 428 -4.91 -30.40 17.40
C ILE A 428 -5.03 -31.87 16.99
N ASN A 429 -6.26 -32.37 16.90
CA ASN A 429 -6.56 -33.75 16.51
C ASN A 429 -7.38 -33.79 15.22
N PRO A 430 -6.77 -34.19 14.08
CA PRO A 430 -7.51 -34.44 12.84
C PRO A 430 -8.49 -35.60 13.01
N GLN A 431 -9.75 -35.38 12.66
CA GLN A 431 -10.83 -36.36 12.80
C GLN A 431 -11.07 -37.12 11.49
N SER A 432 -11.70 -38.30 11.60
CA SER A 432 -12.02 -39.16 10.45
C SER A 432 -13.05 -38.55 9.49
N ASP A 433 -13.91 -37.66 9.99
CA ASP A 433 -14.89 -36.91 9.20
C ASP A 433 -14.26 -35.74 8.42
N GLY A 434 -12.95 -35.53 8.58
CA GLY A 434 -12.21 -34.45 7.94
C GLY A 434 -12.19 -33.13 8.71
N LYS A 435 -12.79 -33.06 9.91
CA LYS A 435 -12.69 -31.87 10.78
C LYS A 435 -11.42 -31.90 11.62
N LEU A 436 -11.13 -30.77 12.25
CA LEU A 436 -10.11 -30.64 13.29
C LEU A 436 -10.81 -30.52 14.64
N SER A 437 -10.40 -31.33 15.62
CA SER A 437 -10.74 -31.07 17.02
C SER A 437 -9.60 -30.29 17.67
N LEU A 438 -9.93 -29.12 18.22
CA LEU A 438 -8.99 -28.21 18.85
C LEU A 438 -9.24 -28.18 20.35
N LYS A 439 -8.21 -28.48 21.14
CA LYS A 439 -8.29 -28.43 22.60
C LYS A 439 -7.60 -27.19 23.11
N PHE A 440 -8.32 -26.45 23.95
CA PHE A 440 -7.86 -25.21 24.55
C PHE A 440 -7.84 -25.33 26.07
N LYS A 441 -6.84 -24.70 26.68
CA LYS A 441 -6.72 -24.52 28.13
C LYS A 441 -7.11 -23.10 28.50
N THR A 442 -8.14 -22.94 29.31
CA THR A 442 -8.50 -21.64 29.89
C THR A 442 -7.75 -21.47 31.22
N SER A 443 -7.29 -20.24 31.47
CA SER A 443 -6.60 -19.89 32.72
C SER A 443 -7.30 -18.70 33.35
N ALA A 444 -8.25 -18.97 34.24
CA ALA A 444 -8.77 -17.92 35.12
C ALA A 444 -7.83 -17.81 36.35
N PRO A 445 -7.36 -16.60 36.73
CA PRO A 445 -6.51 -16.43 37.90
C PRO A 445 -7.16 -17.05 39.15
N GLY A 446 -6.48 -18.00 39.79
CA GLY A 446 -6.93 -18.64 41.03
C GLY A 446 -7.83 -19.89 40.87
N ASN A 447 -8.20 -20.29 39.65
CA ASN A 447 -9.03 -21.48 39.41
C ASN A 447 -8.24 -22.65 38.81
N LYS A 448 -8.73 -23.89 39.01
CA LYS A 448 -8.21 -25.07 38.30
C LYS A 448 -8.36 -24.85 36.78
N PRO A 449 -7.36 -25.21 35.96
CA PRO A 449 -7.45 -25.07 34.52
C PRO A 449 -8.63 -25.87 33.99
N THR A 450 -9.51 -25.22 33.22
CA THR A 450 -10.58 -25.91 32.49
C THR A 450 -10.19 -26.06 31.03
N PHE A 451 -10.77 -27.07 30.37
CA PHE A 451 -10.48 -27.38 28.99
C PHE A 451 -11.74 -27.19 28.15
N VAL A 452 -11.56 -26.57 26.99
CA VAL A 452 -12.62 -26.35 26.01
C VAL A 452 -12.19 -27.05 24.72
N GLU A 453 -13.09 -27.83 24.15
CA GLU A 453 -12.85 -28.53 22.89
C GLU A 453 -13.76 -27.97 21.80
N ILE A 454 -13.18 -27.63 20.65
CA ILE A 454 -13.88 -27.00 19.54
C ILE A 454 -13.58 -27.80 18.27
N ALA A 455 -14.60 -28.46 17.73
CA ALA A 455 -14.54 -29.00 16.38
C ALA A 455 -14.72 -27.88 15.35
N CYS A 456 -13.84 -27.82 14.33
CA CYS A 456 -13.88 -26.85 13.25
C CYS A 456 -13.46 -27.48 11.90
N ASP A 457 -13.82 -26.81 10.81
CA ASP A 457 -13.36 -27.20 9.46
C ASP A 457 -11.97 -26.64 9.17
N GLN A 458 -11.70 -25.42 9.66
CA GLN A 458 -10.46 -24.68 9.39
C GLN A 458 -9.92 -23.99 10.65
N LEU A 459 -8.62 -24.10 10.88
CA LEU A 459 -7.87 -23.34 11.87
C LEU A 459 -6.99 -22.30 11.18
N ILE A 460 -7.16 -21.04 11.56
CA ILE A 460 -6.29 -19.93 11.15
C ILE A 460 -5.43 -19.57 12.35
N TYR A 461 -4.11 -19.70 12.26
CA TYR A 461 -3.21 -19.30 13.35
C TYR A 461 -2.48 -17.99 13.00
N SER A 462 -2.52 -17.03 13.92
CA SER A 462 -1.97 -15.68 13.76
C SER A 462 -1.30 -15.24 15.07
N VAL A 463 -0.22 -15.93 15.44
CA VAL A 463 0.44 -15.80 16.75
C VAL A 463 1.70 -14.94 16.74
N GLY A 464 1.77 -14.00 15.79
CA GLY A 464 2.93 -13.14 15.58
C GLY A 464 3.96 -13.75 14.64
N GLN A 465 5.17 -13.20 14.66
CA GLN A 465 6.22 -13.58 13.73
C GLN A 465 7.45 -14.14 14.43
N ASP A 466 8.25 -14.90 13.68
CA ASP A 466 9.53 -15.42 14.12
C ASP A 466 10.63 -14.38 13.82
N ASP A 467 11.20 -13.83 14.88
CA ASP A 467 12.28 -12.85 14.86
C ASP A 467 13.66 -13.49 15.04
N THR A 468 13.74 -14.82 15.22
CA THR A 468 15.00 -15.54 15.49
C THR A 468 16.05 -15.30 14.41
N LEU A 469 15.65 -15.34 13.13
CA LEU A 469 16.55 -15.06 12.02
C LEU A 469 17.09 -13.63 12.10
N THR A 470 16.20 -12.64 12.25
CA THR A 470 16.58 -11.23 12.36
C THR A 470 17.56 -11.05 13.52
N ARG A 471 17.26 -11.56 14.71
CA ARG A 471 18.16 -11.50 15.87
C ARG A 471 19.52 -12.14 15.58
N SER A 472 19.53 -13.30 14.92
CA SER A 472 20.79 -13.99 14.58
C SER A 472 21.69 -13.17 13.63
N LEU A 473 21.10 -12.44 12.67
CA LEU A 473 21.84 -11.58 11.74
C LEU A 473 22.50 -10.40 12.45
N PHE A 474 21.89 -9.91 13.53
CA PHE A 474 22.34 -8.74 14.30
C PHE A 474 22.90 -9.11 15.68
N LYS A 475 23.31 -10.37 15.90
CA LYS A 475 23.74 -10.88 17.21
C LYS A 475 24.82 -10.03 17.87
N GLU A 476 25.78 -9.52 17.10
CA GLU A 476 26.85 -8.64 17.62
C GLU A 476 26.39 -7.22 18.00
N VAL A 477 25.20 -6.83 17.54
CA VAL A 477 24.55 -5.54 17.82
C VAL A 477 23.42 -5.68 18.84
N GLU A 478 22.87 -6.88 19.07
CA GLU A 478 21.64 -7.05 19.87
C GLU A 478 21.80 -6.64 21.34
N THR A 479 22.99 -6.82 21.91
CA THR A 479 23.27 -6.64 23.34
C THR A 479 23.28 -5.19 23.81
N ASP A 480 23.50 -4.23 22.91
CA ASP A 480 23.60 -2.80 23.23
C ASP A 480 22.49 -1.95 22.58
N LEU A 481 21.39 -2.58 22.11
CA LEU A 481 20.26 -1.84 21.57
C LEU A 481 19.40 -1.21 22.67
N ALA A 482 19.11 0.09 22.51
CA ALA A 482 18.23 0.86 23.36
C ALA A 482 17.18 1.62 22.54
N LEU A 483 16.05 1.94 23.18
CA LEU A 483 15.06 2.84 22.59
C LEU A 483 15.65 4.25 22.54
N ASN A 484 15.52 4.89 21.38
CA ASN A 484 15.88 6.28 21.18
C ASN A 484 14.60 7.12 21.20
N TYR A 485 14.62 8.20 21.97
CA TYR A 485 13.50 9.12 22.13
C TYR A 485 13.90 10.51 21.68
N ASP A 486 12.92 11.29 21.23
CA ASP A 486 13.12 12.73 21.15
C ASP A 486 13.03 13.40 22.52
N HIS A 487 13.28 14.70 22.55
CA HIS A 487 13.20 15.52 23.77
C HIS A 487 11.78 15.60 24.38
N ASN A 488 10.75 15.15 23.66
CA ASN A 488 9.35 15.17 24.09
C ASN A 488 8.80 13.77 24.37
N ASN A 489 9.67 12.77 24.53
CA ASN A 489 9.32 11.36 24.79
C ASN A 489 8.57 10.64 23.67
N MET A 490 8.61 11.15 22.44
CA MET A 490 8.25 10.35 21.26
C MET A 490 9.36 9.33 21.02
N VAL A 491 9.01 8.04 21.01
CA VAL A 491 9.95 7.00 20.59
C VAL A 491 10.22 7.12 19.09
N LEU A 492 11.49 7.17 18.71
CA LEU A 492 11.95 7.38 17.34
C LEU A 492 12.34 6.06 16.67
N ASN A 493 13.16 5.26 17.34
CA ASN A 493 13.72 4.02 16.83
C ASN A 493 14.32 3.19 17.98
N VAL A 494 14.85 2.03 17.64
CA VAL A 494 15.76 1.26 18.50
C VAL A 494 17.13 1.32 17.86
N CYS A 495 18.18 1.68 18.58
CA CYS A 495 19.51 1.81 17.99
C CYS A 495 20.63 1.28 18.88
N SER A 496 21.78 1.00 18.27
CA SER A 496 23.04 0.71 18.98
C SER A 496 23.50 1.92 19.81
N ALA A 497 24.42 1.69 20.74
CA ALA A 497 24.95 2.73 21.63
C ALA A 497 25.59 3.92 20.89
N ASP A 498 26.25 3.65 19.76
CA ASP A 498 26.86 4.66 18.89
C ASP A 498 25.87 5.32 17.92
N LYS A 499 24.59 4.92 17.94
CA LYS A 499 23.49 5.40 17.10
C LYS A 499 23.70 5.21 15.59
N LYS A 500 24.57 4.27 15.20
CA LYS A 500 24.91 3.94 13.80
C LYS A 500 24.16 2.73 13.24
N VAL A 501 23.66 1.83 14.08
CA VAL A 501 22.73 0.77 13.66
C VAL A 501 21.35 1.10 14.19
N ILE A 502 20.40 1.37 13.29
CA ILE A 502 19.12 1.97 13.64
C ILE A 502 17.99 1.10 13.08
N PHE A 503 17.10 0.64 13.95
CA PHE A 503 15.95 -0.19 13.63
C PHE A 503 14.68 0.66 13.68
N TYR A 504 13.87 0.61 12.62
CA TYR A 504 12.62 1.37 12.53
C TYR A 504 11.40 0.46 12.39
N GLY A 505 10.27 0.91 12.94
CA GLY A 505 8.96 0.29 12.75
C GLY A 505 8.94 -1.19 13.11
N ALA A 506 8.54 -2.03 12.15
CA ALA A 506 8.56 -3.48 12.28
C ALA A 506 9.91 -4.03 12.77
N ALA A 507 11.04 -3.45 12.32
CA ALA A 507 12.37 -3.91 12.71
C ALA A 507 12.70 -3.60 14.17
N ALA A 508 12.28 -2.44 14.64
CA ALA A 508 12.36 -2.09 16.06
C ALA A 508 11.53 -3.06 16.91
N MET A 509 10.34 -3.44 16.43
CA MET A 509 9.50 -4.42 17.12
C MET A 509 10.13 -5.81 17.22
N ALA A 510 10.83 -6.31 16.19
CA ALA A 510 11.49 -7.61 16.31
C ALA A 510 12.58 -7.63 17.39
N VAL A 511 13.35 -6.55 17.51
CA VAL A 511 14.49 -6.53 18.45
C VAL A 511 14.10 -6.11 19.87
N ARG A 512 13.01 -5.33 20.03
CA ARG A 512 12.50 -4.83 21.33
C ARG A 512 10.97 -4.72 21.33
N GLU A 513 10.26 -5.84 21.16
CA GLU A 513 8.80 -5.85 20.98
C GLU A 513 8.06 -5.10 22.08
N LYS A 514 8.29 -5.47 23.35
CA LYS A 514 7.51 -4.99 24.49
C LYS A 514 7.71 -3.49 24.71
N GLU A 515 8.96 -3.08 24.87
CA GLU A 515 9.33 -1.71 25.20
C GLU A 515 8.94 -0.75 24.08
N TYR A 516 9.20 -1.13 22.82
CA TYR A 516 8.88 -0.29 21.67
C TYR A 516 7.38 -0.18 21.42
N MET A 517 6.63 -1.28 21.63
CA MET A 517 5.17 -1.29 21.52
C MET A 517 4.53 -0.39 22.58
N GLU A 518 4.94 -0.54 23.84
CA GLU A 518 4.44 0.29 24.95
C GLU A 518 4.74 1.79 24.71
N ALA A 519 5.98 2.11 24.33
CA ALA A 519 6.40 3.49 24.07
C ALA A 519 5.66 4.11 22.87
N THR A 520 5.48 3.36 21.79
CA THR A 520 4.78 3.86 20.59
C THR A 520 3.31 4.08 20.89
N TRP A 521 2.65 3.17 21.62
CA TRP A 521 1.26 3.38 22.03
C TRP A 521 1.12 4.60 22.93
N LYS A 522 2.01 4.77 23.93
CA LYS A 522 1.99 5.95 24.81
C LYS A 522 2.03 7.25 24.00
N TRP A 523 2.90 7.32 22.99
CA TRP A 523 2.99 8.46 22.08
C TRP A 523 1.71 8.66 21.26
N LEU A 524 1.21 7.64 20.57
CA LEU A 524 -0.01 7.72 19.75
C LEU A 524 -1.22 8.24 20.56
N HIS A 525 -1.40 7.75 21.79
CA HIS A 525 -2.47 8.20 22.68
C HIS A 525 -2.27 9.66 23.10
N SER A 526 -1.04 10.09 23.40
CA SER A 526 -0.76 11.48 23.78
C SER A 526 -1.02 12.50 22.68
N GLU A 527 -0.92 12.08 21.41
CA GLU A 527 -1.10 12.92 20.22
C GLU A 527 -2.53 12.91 19.64
N ASN A 528 -3.46 12.20 20.29
CA ASN A 528 -4.80 11.92 19.77
C ASN A 528 -4.80 11.35 18.34
N ILE A 529 -3.81 10.53 18.01
CA ILE A 529 -3.72 9.89 16.69
C ILE A 529 -4.67 8.69 16.69
N GLY A 530 -5.80 8.82 16.01
CA GLY A 530 -6.81 7.76 15.83
C GLY A 530 -6.54 6.84 14.63
N GLY A 531 -7.34 5.76 14.53
CA GLY A 531 -7.31 4.81 13.41
C GLY A 531 -6.62 3.48 13.71
N ASP A 532 -6.62 2.54 12.75
CA ASP A 532 -5.87 1.25 12.85
C ASP A 532 -4.36 1.46 12.59
N VAL A 533 -3.79 2.42 13.32
CA VAL A 533 -2.35 2.68 13.38
C VAL A 533 -1.81 2.14 14.69
N GLY A 534 -0.76 1.33 14.60
CA GLY A 534 -0.14 0.70 15.75
C GLY A 534 1.38 0.60 15.61
N PRO A 535 2.06 0.10 16.64
CA PRO A 535 3.49 -0.12 16.62
C PRO A 535 3.89 -0.96 15.40
N GLY A 536 4.95 -0.53 14.71
CA GLY A 536 5.46 -1.18 13.51
C GLY A 536 4.62 -1.01 12.23
N SER A 537 3.47 -0.32 12.30
CA SER A 537 2.68 0.01 11.12
C SER A 537 3.25 1.22 10.36
N MET A 538 2.85 1.38 9.09
CA MET A 538 3.46 2.36 8.17
C MET A 538 3.37 3.82 8.65
N PRO A 539 2.21 4.36 9.08
CA PRO A 539 2.10 5.79 9.41
C PRO A 539 2.91 6.23 10.63
N PRO A 540 2.87 5.54 11.79
CA PRO A 540 3.75 5.81 12.93
C PRO A 540 5.23 5.80 12.54
N THR A 541 5.63 4.78 11.78
CA THR A 541 7.03 4.62 11.34
C THR A 541 7.49 5.80 10.47
N ARG A 542 6.64 6.30 9.57
CA ARG A 542 6.95 7.46 8.75
C ARG A 542 7.13 8.75 9.57
N ALA A 543 6.26 8.99 10.54
CA ALA A 543 6.38 10.14 11.45
C ALA A 543 7.64 10.04 12.32
N GLN A 544 7.96 8.84 12.80
CA GLN A 544 9.19 8.56 13.56
C GLN A 544 10.46 8.83 12.76
N ILE A 545 10.54 8.37 11.50
CA ILE A 545 11.65 8.67 10.60
C ILE A 545 11.78 10.18 10.38
N ARG A 546 10.66 10.88 10.14
CA ARG A 546 10.67 12.32 9.92
C ARG A 546 11.15 13.09 11.15
N CYS A 547 10.70 12.70 12.34
CA CYS A 547 11.12 13.30 13.60
C CYS A 547 12.61 13.01 13.88
N ASP A 548 13.07 11.77 13.72
CA ASP A 548 14.49 11.40 13.88
C ASP A 548 15.40 12.19 12.93
N ASN A 549 14.98 12.31 11.66
CA ASN A 549 15.70 13.12 10.68
C ASN A 549 15.79 14.59 11.08
N PHE A 550 14.68 15.16 11.58
CA PHE A 550 14.64 16.54 12.09
C PHE A 550 15.65 16.75 13.21
N TRP A 551 15.72 15.84 14.18
CA TRP A 551 16.69 15.92 15.28
C TRP A 551 18.14 15.72 14.86
N ARG A 552 18.37 15.09 13.70
CA ARG A 552 19.68 15.00 13.05
C ARG A 552 20.00 16.21 12.15
N GLY A 553 19.19 17.27 12.20
CA GLY A 553 19.41 18.52 11.47
C GLY A 553 18.81 18.56 10.07
N MET A 554 18.04 17.53 9.65
CA MET A 554 17.37 17.49 8.35
C MET A 554 15.95 18.02 8.47
N LEU A 555 15.71 19.23 7.96
CA LEU A 555 14.42 19.88 8.08
C LEU A 555 13.40 19.24 7.13
N PRO A 556 12.20 18.86 7.62
CA PRO A 556 11.19 18.30 6.74
C PRO A 556 10.71 19.35 5.75
N THR A 557 10.37 18.91 4.55
CA THR A 557 9.78 19.74 3.48
C THR A 557 8.26 19.88 3.60
N SER A 558 7.67 19.10 4.51
CA SER A 558 6.24 19.05 4.80
C SER A 558 5.99 18.28 6.08
N ILE A 559 4.87 18.54 6.73
CA ILE A 559 4.40 17.83 7.91
C ILE A 559 2.99 17.26 7.69
N ASN A 560 2.69 16.08 8.23
CA ASN A 560 1.36 15.49 8.20
C ASN A 560 0.58 15.96 9.43
N ALA A 561 -0.45 16.79 9.21
CA ALA A 561 -1.27 17.37 10.27
C ALA A 561 -2.00 16.30 11.11
N ASN A 562 -2.18 15.08 10.61
CA ASN A 562 -2.88 14.00 11.29
C ASN A 562 -1.97 12.90 11.88
N MET A 563 -0.66 12.97 11.67
CA MET A 563 0.26 11.91 12.10
C MET A 563 1.56 12.40 12.75
N ASP A 564 2.11 13.54 12.31
CA ASP A 564 3.36 14.03 12.88
C ASP A 564 3.15 14.56 14.30
N SER A 565 4.20 14.48 15.13
CA SER A 565 4.14 14.94 16.52
C SER A 565 3.84 16.44 16.58
N HIS A 566 3.04 16.83 17.57
CA HIS A 566 2.68 18.23 17.81
C HIS A 566 3.94 19.12 17.87
N TYR A 567 5.02 18.64 18.48
CA TYR A 567 6.28 19.36 18.58
C TYR A 567 6.94 19.60 17.21
N LEU A 568 7.02 18.57 16.37
CA LEU A 568 7.58 18.70 15.03
C LEU A 568 6.76 19.70 14.20
N ILE A 569 5.44 19.68 14.35
CA ILE A 569 4.54 20.62 13.70
C ILE A 569 4.82 22.05 14.16
N VAL A 570 4.92 22.29 15.48
CA VAL A 570 5.27 23.61 16.03
C VAL A 570 6.60 24.10 15.44
N LYS A 571 7.66 23.29 15.51
CA LYS A 571 8.99 23.68 15.00
C LYS A 571 9.01 23.96 13.50
N TYR A 572 8.23 23.20 12.73
CA TYR A 572 8.09 23.43 11.31
C TYR A 572 7.41 24.76 11.00
N ILE A 573 6.37 25.12 11.77
CA ILE A 573 5.65 26.39 11.64
C ILE A 573 6.52 27.58 12.11
N GLU A 574 7.24 27.42 13.23
CA GLU A 574 8.17 28.44 13.73
C GLU A 574 9.27 28.77 12.71
N LYS A 575 9.80 27.75 12.02
CA LYS A 575 10.78 27.95 10.95
C LYS A 575 10.23 28.78 9.79
N ALA A 576 8.91 28.82 9.61
CA ALA A 576 8.23 29.64 8.62
C ALA A 576 8.19 31.14 8.99
N GLY A 577 8.73 31.53 10.14
CA GLY A 577 8.68 32.91 10.66
C GLY A 577 7.44 33.20 11.50
N ILE A 578 6.67 32.18 11.88
CA ILE A 578 5.47 32.32 12.71
C ILE A 578 5.85 32.27 14.20
N ASP A 579 5.21 33.11 14.99
CA ASP A 579 5.44 33.17 16.43
C ASP A 579 5.09 31.84 17.13
N SER A 580 5.90 31.47 18.13
CA SER A 580 5.77 30.21 18.88
C SER A 580 4.42 30.08 19.59
N VAL A 581 3.85 31.18 20.08
CA VAL A 581 2.54 31.20 20.74
C VAL A 581 1.44 30.86 19.75
N ILE A 582 1.49 31.43 18.54
CA ILE A 582 0.52 31.15 17.46
C ILE A 582 0.65 29.70 17.01
N ALA A 583 1.89 29.23 16.76
CA ALA A 583 2.16 27.86 16.35
C ALA A 583 1.65 26.84 17.39
N THR A 584 1.94 27.07 18.67
CA THR A 584 1.50 26.21 19.77
C THR A 584 -0.02 26.21 19.92
N ALA A 585 -0.67 27.36 19.80
CA ALA A 585 -2.12 27.47 19.88
C ALA A 585 -2.81 26.75 18.70
N PHE A 586 -2.30 26.92 17.47
CA PHE A 586 -2.77 26.17 16.29
C PHE A 586 -2.68 24.67 16.51
N VAL A 587 -1.54 24.19 17.01
CA VAL A 587 -1.32 22.76 17.21
C VAL A 587 -2.20 22.19 18.32
N LYS A 588 -2.45 22.95 19.40
CA LYS A 588 -3.39 22.53 20.45
C LYS A 588 -4.80 22.29 19.88
N ASP A 589 -5.27 23.20 19.04
CA ASP A 589 -6.58 23.06 18.40
C ASP A 589 -6.59 21.96 17.34
N LEU A 590 -5.48 21.76 16.62
CA LEU A 590 -5.30 20.64 15.70
C LEU A 590 -5.38 19.29 16.43
N LEU A 591 -4.72 19.16 17.59
CA LEU A 591 -4.79 17.96 18.43
C LEU A 591 -6.22 17.67 18.90
N GLN A 592 -7.00 18.71 19.17
CA GLN A 592 -8.42 18.55 19.49
C GLN A 592 -9.23 18.15 18.25
N ALA A 593 -8.95 18.75 17.09
CA ALA A 593 -9.61 18.41 15.83
C ALA A 593 -9.30 16.97 15.38
N ARG A 594 -8.12 16.42 15.69
CA ARG A 594 -7.78 15.01 15.44
C ARG A 594 -8.75 14.03 16.11
N LYS A 595 -9.38 14.41 17.23
CA LYS A 595 -10.36 13.55 17.92
C LYS A 595 -11.69 13.40 17.16
N SER A 596 -11.93 14.21 16.14
CA SER A 596 -13.20 14.22 15.39
C SER A 596 -13.46 12.94 14.61
N SER A 597 -12.40 12.23 14.20
CA SER A 597 -12.53 10.98 13.44
C SER A 597 -11.29 10.09 13.57
N THR A 598 -11.43 8.84 13.13
CA THR A 598 -10.32 7.88 13.04
C THR A 598 -9.29 8.23 11.95
N CYS A 599 -9.60 9.20 11.09
CA CYS A 599 -8.69 9.76 10.08
C CYS A 599 -7.98 11.04 10.55
N GLY A 600 -8.21 11.45 11.81
CA GLY A 600 -7.78 12.74 12.32
C GLY A 600 -8.72 13.89 11.91
N ALA A 601 -8.17 15.09 11.84
CA ALA A 601 -8.86 16.28 11.40
C ALA A 601 -9.13 16.22 9.89
N SER A 602 -10.35 16.55 9.47
CA SER A 602 -10.71 16.61 8.05
C SER A 602 -9.98 17.76 7.34
N HIS A 603 -9.91 17.71 6.01
CA HIS A 603 -9.35 18.81 5.23
C HIS A 603 -10.03 20.15 5.53
N SER A 604 -11.37 20.17 5.63
CA SER A 604 -12.12 21.40 5.97
C SER A 604 -11.75 21.93 7.35
N MET A 605 -11.64 21.06 8.36
CA MET A 605 -11.22 21.46 9.71
C MET A 605 -9.82 22.05 9.71
N ILE A 606 -8.87 21.42 8.99
CA ILE A 606 -7.50 21.94 8.89
C ILE A 606 -7.50 23.32 8.21
N VAL A 607 -8.26 23.52 7.13
CA VAL A 607 -8.40 24.82 6.47
C VAL A 607 -8.97 25.88 7.41
N GLU A 608 -10.01 25.55 8.18
CA GLU A 608 -10.59 26.46 9.17
C GLU A 608 -9.60 26.84 10.26
N LEU A 609 -8.81 25.88 10.75
CA LEU A 609 -7.74 26.15 11.71
C LEU A 609 -6.66 27.05 11.11
N LEU A 610 -6.20 26.78 9.89
CA LEU A 610 -5.23 27.65 9.22
C LEU A 610 -5.77 29.08 9.03
N LYS A 611 -7.10 29.25 8.81
CA LYS A 611 -7.74 30.58 8.74
C LYS A 611 -7.75 31.26 10.11
N LYS A 612 -8.18 30.52 11.14
CA LYS A 612 -8.28 31.01 12.52
C LYS A 612 -6.95 31.56 13.06
N TYR A 613 -5.83 30.94 12.68
CA TYR A 613 -4.49 31.30 13.14
C TYR A 613 -3.67 32.08 12.10
N GLU A 614 -4.31 32.58 11.03
CA GLU A 614 -3.66 33.37 9.96
C GLU A 614 -2.47 32.67 9.29
N LEU A 615 -2.47 31.33 9.27
CA LEU A 615 -1.38 30.52 8.71
C LEU A 615 -1.54 30.25 7.20
N ASN A 616 -2.71 30.54 6.62
CA ASN A 616 -2.97 30.26 5.20
C ASN A 616 -2.07 31.02 4.24
N ASP A 617 -1.50 32.15 4.64
CA ASP A 617 -0.63 32.93 3.76
C ASP A 617 0.78 32.31 3.65
N VAL A 618 1.13 31.46 4.62
CA VAL A 618 2.46 30.83 4.72
C VAL A 618 2.40 29.32 4.46
N LEU A 619 1.28 28.67 4.77
CA LEU A 619 1.09 27.24 4.60
C LEU A 619 0.01 26.95 3.54
N GLU A 620 0.21 25.87 2.79
CA GLU A 620 -0.79 25.25 1.94
C GLU A 620 -0.95 23.77 2.30
N ILE A 621 -2.14 23.24 2.05
CA ILE A 621 -2.40 21.80 2.19
C ILE A 621 -2.10 21.13 0.85
N LYS A 622 -1.20 20.14 0.85
CA LYS A 622 -1.01 19.23 -0.28
C LYS A 622 -1.55 17.84 0.07
N GLY A 623 -2.22 17.23 -0.89
CA GLY A 623 -2.90 15.95 -0.67
C GLY A 623 -3.93 16.06 0.46
N HIS A 624 -4.03 15.03 1.30
CA HIS A 624 -5.12 14.87 2.29
C HIS A 624 -4.70 15.18 3.73
N GLY A 625 -3.87 16.20 3.94
CA GLY A 625 -3.54 16.67 5.30
C GLY A 625 -2.06 16.96 5.52
N HIS A 626 -1.25 17.09 4.48
CA HIS A 626 0.13 17.54 4.66
C HIS A 626 0.21 19.07 4.50
N LEU A 627 0.81 19.72 5.49
CA LEU A 627 1.09 21.15 5.45
C LEU A 627 2.46 21.36 4.81
N VAL A 628 2.51 22.24 3.82
CA VAL A 628 3.70 22.60 3.06
C VAL A 628 3.87 24.11 3.13
N LEU A 629 5.11 24.58 3.25
CA LEU A 629 5.39 26.00 3.14
C LEU A 629 5.08 26.46 1.71
N LYS A 630 4.27 27.51 1.58
CA LYS A 630 4.07 28.18 0.30
C LYS A 630 5.41 28.74 -0.15
N THR A 631 5.84 28.35 -1.35
CA THR A 631 7.00 28.97 -1.97
C THR A 631 6.69 30.43 -2.28
N ILE A 632 7.20 31.35 -1.46
CA ILE A 632 7.30 32.77 -1.81
C ILE A 632 8.28 32.83 -3.00
N SER A 633 7.77 32.88 -4.22
CA SER A 633 8.65 33.06 -5.38
C SER A 633 9.13 34.51 -5.42
N PRO A 634 10.43 34.80 -5.28
CA PRO A 634 10.95 36.09 -5.71
C PRO A 634 10.91 36.07 -7.24
N ASN A 635 9.90 36.73 -7.83
CA ASN A 635 9.74 36.98 -9.28
C ASN A 635 10.55 36.05 -10.19
N ALA A 636 10.21 34.76 -10.21
CA ALA A 636 10.73 33.88 -11.24
C ALA A 636 10.05 34.27 -12.56
N PRO A 637 10.79 34.45 -13.67
CA PRO A 637 10.16 34.58 -14.98
C PRO A 637 9.28 33.34 -15.18
N PRO A 638 8.08 33.48 -15.75
CA PRO A 638 7.11 32.39 -15.79
C PRO A 638 7.74 31.21 -16.52
N LYS A 639 8.07 30.15 -15.78
CA LYS A 639 8.23 28.82 -16.38
C LYS A 639 6.93 28.56 -17.14
N PRO A 640 6.99 28.03 -18.38
CA PRO A 640 5.78 27.73 -19.13
C PRO A 640 4.91 26.82 -18.26
N LYS A 641 3.74 27.31 -17.88
CA LYS A 641 2.78 26.55 -17.09
C LYS A 641 2.41 25.32 -17.91
N HIS A 642 2.78 24.12 -17.46
CA HIS A 642 1.93 22.97 -17.71
C HIS A 642 0.64 23.22 -16.91
N GLN A 643 -0.32 23.88 -17.56
CA GLN A 643 -1.67 24.07 -17.06
C GLN A 643 -2.38 22.72 -17.12
N LEU A 644 -2.47 22.03 -15.98
CA LEU A 644 -3.67 21.23 -15.72
C LEU A 644 -4.80 22.23 -15.48
N LEU A 645 -5.74 22.29 -16.44
CA LEU A 645 -7.08 22.90 -16.32
C LEU A 645 -7.17 24.44 -16.27
N SER A 646 -6.91 25.11 -17.40
CA SER A 646 -7.11 26.56 -17.60
C SER A 646 -8.39 26.97 -18.33
N TRP A 647 -9.35 26.07 -18.47
CA TRP A 647 -10.63 26.36 -19.14
C TRP A 647 -11.77 26.88 -18.24
N LEU A 648 -11.58 26.92 -16.92
CA LEU A 648 -12.55 27.54 -16.01
C LEU A 648 -12.05 28.93 -15.63
N GLY A 649 -12.51 29.93 -16.37
CA GLY A 649 -12.22 31.34 -16.11
C GLY A 649 -12.74 31.82 -14.75
N PRO A 650 -12.26 32.98 -14.27
CA PRO A 650 -12.61 33.52 -12.96
C PRO A 650 -13.95 34.24 -13.06
N GLN A 651 -15.07 33.52 -12.87
CA GLN A 651 -16.36 34.06 -12.39
C GLN A 651 -17.44 33.00 -12.53
N ARG A 652 -17.92 32.49 -11.40
CA ARG A 652 -19.35 32.27 -11.14
C ARG A 652 -19.52 32.04 -9.64
N ALA A 653 -20.07 33.05 -8.98
CA ALA A 653 -20.88 32.82 -7.80
C ALA A 653 -22.10 32.03 -8.25
N THR A 654 -22.37 30.90 -7.60
CA THR A 654 -23.70 30.30 -7.63
C THR A 654 -24.10 30.08 -6.18
N GLU A 655 -25.02 30.92 -5.76
CA GLU A 655 -25.95 30.67 -4.65
C GLU A 655 -26.68 29.38 -4.97
N ASP A 656 -26.43 28.33 -4.18
CA ASP A 656 -27.35 27.22 -3.90
C ASP A 656 -26.61 26.24 -2.98
N ALA A 657 -26.35 26.72 -1.76
CA ALA A 657 -25.97 25.89 -0.64
C ALA A 657 -27.00 26.12 0.47
N THR A 658 -28.15 25.47 0.35
CA THR A 658 -29.11 25.37 1.44
C THR A 658 -29.69 23.95 1.49
N VAL A 659 -29.63 23.38 2.72
CA VAL A 659 -30.66 22.49 3.31
C VAL A 659 -30.53 21.00 2.86
N PHE A 660 -30.53 19.97 3.70
CA PHE A 660 -30.86 19.80 5.13
C PHE A 660 -30.37 18.44 5.64
N VAL A 661 -30.37 18.30 6.98
CA VAL A 661 -30.14 17.08 7.77
C VAL A 661 -31.44 16.27 7.90
N SER A 662 -31.33 14.95 7.71
CA SER A 662 -32.16 13.82 8.22
C SER A 662 -33.68 14.00 8.48
N SER A 663 -34.52 13.13 7.90
CA SER A 663 -35.70 12.56 8.60
C SER A 663 -36.28 11.32 7.92
N THR A 664 -36.52 10.28 8.72
CA THR A 664 -37.07 8.95 8.42
C THR A 664 -38.51 8.90 7.89
N LYS A 665 -38.84 7.89 7.06
CA LYS A 665 -40.05 7.02 7.18
C LYS A 665 -39.95 5.75 6.29
N ALA A 666 -40.05 4.57 6.91
CA ALA A 666 -40.54 3.32 6.29
C ALA A 666 -42.07 3.45 6.02
N GLU A 667 -42.82 2.70 5.21
CA GLU A 667 -42.87 1.31 4.72
C GLU A 667 -43.59 1.32 3.32
N LYS A 668 -43.53 0.30 2.45
CA LYS A 668 -44.34 -0.94 2.50
C LYS A 668 -43.80 -2.00 1.55
N THR A 669 -43.57 -3.19 2.07
CA THR A 669 -43.61 -4.48 1.34
C THR A 669 -45.04 -4.82 0.93
N SER A 670 -45.26 -5.36 -0.27
CA SER A 670 -46.11 -6.55 -0.46
C SER A 670 -46.09 -7.10 -1.90
N LYS A 671 -45.82 -8.41 -1.99
CA LYS A 671 -46.53 -9.45 -2.80
C LYS A 671 -46.37 -9.39 -4.33
N ASP A 672 -46.11 -10.47 -5.08
CA ASP A 672 -46.31 -11.90 -4.83
C ASP A 672 -45.28 -12.76 -5.60
N THR A 673 -44.92 -13.85 -4.94
CA THR A 673 -44.52 -15.16 -5.47
C THR A 673 -45.37 -15.63 -6.65
N MET A 674 -44.72 -16.23 -7.66
CA MET A 674 -45.00 -17.57 -8.26
C MET A 674 -44.01 -17.75 -9.43
N GLU A 675 -43.03 -18.65 -9.37
CA GLU A 675 -43.14 -20.08 -9.78
C GLU A 675 -44.08 -20.28 -10.98
N LYS A 676 -43.76 -20.97 -12.08
CA LYS A 676 -42.66 -21.82 -12.53
C LYS A 676 -43.04 -22.23 -13.98
N ARG A 677 -42.02 -22.45 -14.82
CA ARG A 677 -41.94 -23.43 -15.94
C ARG A 677 -42.92 -23.22 -17.12
N ASP A 678 -42.43 -22.74 -18.27
CA ASP A 678 -41.95 -23.51 -19.47
C ASP A 678 -43.04 -24.42 -20.07
N PRO A 679 -43.26 -24.56 -21.41
CA PRO A 679 -42.45 -24.16 -22.58
C PRO A 679 -43.26 -23.59 -23.79
N ASN A 680 -42.58 -23.22 -24.88
CA ASN A 680 -43.10 -22.97 -26.25
C ASN A 680 -43.81 -21.63 -26.54
N ILE A 681 -43.00 -20.58 -26.71
CA ILE A 681 -43.10 -19.71 -27.89
C ILE A 681 -41.86 -20.04 -28.75
N GLN A 682 -42.05 -20.75 -29.87
CA GLN A 682 -41.04 -20.90 -30.92
C GLN A 682 -41.38 -19.93 -32.06
N LEU A 683 -40.40 -19.14 -32.50
CA LEU A 683 -40.41 -18.44 -33.78
C LEU A 683 -39.10 -18.80 -34.50
N ILE A 684 -39.19 -19.75 -35.44
CA ILE A 684 -38.14 -20.11 -36.41
C ILE A 684 -38.72 -19.85 -37.81
N ALA A 685 -37.97 -19.18 -38.69
CA ALA A 685 -37.55 -19.70 -40.01
C ALA A 685 -37.00 -18.60 -40.95
N GLU A 686 -36.00 -19.00 -41.74
CA GLU A 686 -35.51 -18.35 -42.96
C GLU A 686 -36.63 -18.11 -44.01
N ILE A 687 -36.38 -17.17 -44.93
CA ILE A 687 -37.21 -16.88 -46.10
C ILE A 687 -36.99 -17.95 -47.19
N ARG A 688 -38.07 -18.36 -47.87
CA ARG A 688 -38.07 -19.20 -49.07
C ARG A 688 -37.41 -18.49 -50.28
N SER A 689 -36.44 -19.13 -50.92
CA SER A 689 -36.31 -19.47 -52.37
C SER A 689 -34.86 -19.82 -52.67
#